data_AF-A0AAD4HWV9-F1
#
_entry.id   AF-A0AAD4HWV9-F1
#
_cell.length_a   1.000
_cell.length_b   1.000
_cell.length_c   1.000
_cell.angle_alpha   90.00
_cell.angle_beta   90.00
_cell.angle_gamma   90.00
#
_symmetry.space_group_name_H-M   'P 1'
#
loop_
_entity.id
_entity.type
_entity.pdbx_description
1 polymer ?
#
loop_
_entity_poly.entity_id
_entity_poly.type
_entity_poly.pdbx_seq_one_letter_code
_entity_poly.pdbx_strand_id
1 'polypeptide(L)'
;MAPNNFDSQASTNYKEAFSLFDTRGVGRVVLDKLGDLLRACGQNPTLAEIHDLEKSIGGEFDFETFQRILNRPGGFRDPGEPEEYCRGFQVFDKDMTGFIGVGQLKYILTNLGEKMTEEEVDELLKAVDTSSGQVNYTASLVTRLLSSFTLAPATPPIRQAVFLLLLSVLLFSATTVILAAPRIVPRLSALFTQLKYSKAHQAPLGGLGGFTAVTTGRPPLGTLTYSSQPSFFTHAPHVDMAKYANPPQAPPLFTGTKDSIVADSKALCDKTRSLLDSLVANIKPAENPSAATFESVIRPQTEDENEGSLSARILGFYQYVSGDSALRDASTEAEKIMDEFGIECSMREDVFRIVDAVYNNSGLSESIKKDKDRLIDAALAKTAGLDDVESARLLEKERKSYLRNGLGLPEGPQRDRFKEIKKRLSQIQIAFQKNLNEENGGIWFTKEDLDGVPQDVLDTLEKGTGENEGKLRLSFKYPDLFPTLKFAKNPETRRKVFIDNENKCNQNVPLFKEAILLRDEAARLLGYPDHASFRIEDKMAKTPKTVLDFLGDLKTRLAPGGVKEIEHLLALKKKDHEARGLPFDGNYYLWDHRFYDRMMVEQEYSIDENAIAEYFRSRTVWPGLVELTPEDRKRISPTGKAEDIAWHDDVIIFSVWDDAGEGDGFVGYLYLDLHPRPGKYGHAANFSLQPGFLKADGTRRYPATALVCNFSKPTEKKPSLLKHDEVVTLFHELGHGIHDLAGRTRFARYHGTSTVRDFVEAPSQMLENWCWTPSQIKSLSSHYETGQQIPDDLIEKQIATKHVNDALFNLRQLHFGLFDMKVHTPKTHEELETLDVSKLYNDLREEISQIKGPEAQGEPSTWGNGQATFGHLIGGYDAGYYGYLSSQVYSTDMFYTIFKSNPMDPVQGRRYRHTVLEKGGSQDEMLTLEQFLGRKPSSEAFYKELGLSS
;
A
#
# COMPACT_ATOMS: atom_id res chain seq x y z
N MET A 1 -40.43 -10.50 28.45
CA MET A 1 -41.04 -9.16 28.39
C MET A 1 -41.32 -8.71 29.80
N ALA A 2 -40.82 -7.54 30.20
CA ALA A 2 -41.19 -6.84 31.43
C ALA A 2 -41.73 -5.44 31.04
N PRO A 3 -42.57 -4.79 31.86
CA PRO A 3 -43.31 -3.61 31.43
C PRO A 3 -42.52 -2.31 31.64
N ASN A 4 -42.61 -1.38 30.68
CA ASN A 4 -42.07 -0.03 30.82
C ASN A 4 -42.87 0.76 31.87
N ASN A 5 -42.16 1.34 32.84
CA ASN A 5 -42.72 2.20 33.86
C ASN A 5 -42.73 3.65 33.32
N PHE A 6 -43.92 4.27 33.18
CA PHE A 6 -44.03 5.67 32.75
C PHE A 6 -43.83 6.61 33.94
N ASP A 7 -42.86 7.52 33.85
CA ASP A 7 -42.70 8.59 34.84
C ASP A 7 -43.67 9.75 34.56
N SER A 8 -44.54 10.01 35.53
CA SER A 8 -45.57 11.05 35.44
C SER A 8 -45.02 12.48 35.37
N GLN A 9 -43.80 12.75 35.85
CA GLN A 9 -43.24 14.11 35.83
C GLN A 9 -42.83 14.56 34.41
N ALA A 10 -42.37 13.64 33.55
CA ALA A 10 -41.98 13.97 32.17
C ALA A 10 -43.19 14.44 31.33
N SER A 11 -44.35 13.82 31.55
CA SER A 11 -45.59 14.08 30.79
C SER A 11 -46.10 15.53 30.92
N THR A 12 -46.00 16.13 32.12
CA THR A 12 -46.43 17.51 32.37
C THR A 12 -45.59 18.51 31.58
N ASN A 13 -44.27 18.29 31.54
CA ASN A 13 -43.30 19.15 30.86
C ASN A 13 -43.53 19.21 29.34
N TYR A 14 -43.95 18.08 28.74
CA TYR A 14 -44.21 18.02 27.29
C TYR A 14 -45.50 18.74 26.86
N LYS A 15 -46.53 18.81 27.72
CA LYS A 15 -47.74 19.60 27.42
C LYS A 15 -47.48 21.10 27.45
N GLU A 16 -46.64 21.56 28.38
CA GLU A 16 -46.21 22.95 28.46
C GLU A 16 -45.29 23.31 27.30
N ALA A 17 -44.38 22.42 26.89
CA ALA A 17 -43.63 22.60 25.64
C ALA A 17 -44.57 22.70 24.42
N PHE A 18 -45.53 21.80 24.26
CA PHE A 18 -46.47 21.82 23.12
C PHE A 18 -47.28 23.12 23.05
N SER A 19 -47.76 23.64 24.19
CA SER A 19 -48.56 24.87 24.20
C SER A 19 -47.75 26.13 23.85
N LEU A 20 -46.43 26.13 24.05
CA LEU A 20 -45.54 27.22 23.59
C LEU A 20 -45.41 27.26 22.06
N PHE A 21 -45.53 26.13 21.38
CA PHE A 21 -45.47 26.04 19.91
C PHE A 21 -46.86 26.14 19.24
N ASP A 22 -47.96 25.92 19.97
CA ASP A 22 -49.32 26.24 19.54
C ASP A 22 -49.59 27.75 19.67
N THR A 23 -48.92 28.53 18.82
CA THR A 23 -49.00 30.00 18.77
C THR A 23 -50.40 30.56 18.51
N ARG A 24 -51.37 29.71 18.14
CA ARG A 24 -52.78 30.09 17.90
C ARG A 24 -53.72 29.66 19.02
N GLY A 25 -53.27 28.81 19.96
CA GLY A 25 -54.08 28.29 21.07
C GLY A 25 -55.23 27.37 20.64
N VAL A 26 -55.09 26.66 19.51
CA VAL A 26 -56.16 25.83 18.90
C VAL A 26 -55.97 24.33 19.13
N GLY A 27 -54.99 23.93 19.95
CA GLY A 27 -54.58 22.55 20.20
C GLY A 27 -53.78 21.91 19.05
N ARG A 28 -53.27 22.71 18.10
CA ARG A 28 -52.56 22.22 16.91
C ARG A 28 -51.32 23.05 16.58
N VAL A 29 -50.20 22.36 16.44
CA VAL A 29 -48.91 22.89 16.01
C VAL A 29 -48.74 22.66 14.51
N VAL A 30 -48.22 23.66 13.79
CA VAL A 30 -47.91 23.56 12.36
C VAL A 30 -46.72 22.62 12.12
N LEU A 31 -46.75 21.87 11.01
CA LEU A 31 -45.83 20.76 10.79
C LEU A 31 -44.35 21.15 10.84
N ASP A 32 -44.00 22.33 10.32
CA ASP A 32 -42.64 22.89 10.29
C ASP A 32 -42.03 23.16 11.67
N LYS A 33 -42.81 23.02 12.75
CA LYS A 33 -42.37 23.16 14.14
C LYS A 33 -42.19 21.82 14.86
N LEU A 34 -42.41 20.69 14.16
CA LEU A 34 -42.25 19.35 14.73
C LEU A 34 -40.82 19.09 15.25
N GLY A 35 -39.81 19.38 14.43
CA GLY A 35 -38.40 19.21 14.81
C GLY A 35 -38.02 20.06 16.03
N ASP A 36 -38.47 21.31 16.06
CA ASP A 36 -38.14 22.26 17.13
C ASP A 36 -38.81 21.87 18.45
N LEU A 37 -40.05 21.40 18.38
CA LEU A 37 -40.79 20.91 19.54
C LEU A 37 -40.23 19.58 20.08
N LEU A 38 -39.79 18.66 19.21
CA LEU A 38 -39.08 17.44 19.66
C LEU A 38 -37.78 17.79 20.40
N ARG A 39 -37.00 18.74 19.88
CA ARG A 39 -35.77 19.24 20.52
C ARG A 39 -36.05 20.00 21.82
N ALA A 40 -37.12 20.78 21.89
CA ALA A 40 -37.56 21.45 23.12
C ALA A 40 -37.92 20.42 24.22
N CYS A 41 -38.44 19.26 23.82
CA CYS A 41 -38.71 18.10 24.68
C CYS A 41 -37.48 17.19 24.93
N GLY A 42 -36.27 17.65 24.59
CA GLY A 42 -35.01 16.97 24.88
C GLY A 42 -34.67 15.78 23.97
N GLN A 43 -35.38 15.61 22.85
CA GLN A 43 -35.10 14.54 21.89
C GLN A 43 -34.07 14.96 20.84
N ASN A 44 -33.33 13.99 20.27
CA ASN A 44 -32.29 14.21 19.26
C ASN A 44 -32.63 13.61 17.87
N PRO A 45 -33.69 14.08 17.18
CA PRO A 45 -34.02 13.63 15.84
C PRO A 45 -33.13 14.28 14.77
N THR A 46 -32.63 13.48 13.84
CA THR A 46 -32.02 13.97 12.59
C THR A 46 -33.06 14.71 11.73
N LEU A 47 -32.68 15.70 10.93
CA LEU A 47 -33.52 16.29 9.86
C LEU A 47 -34.04 15.22 8.90
N ALA A 48 -33.24 14.18 8.62
CA ALA A 48 -33.71 13.03 7.84
C ALA A 48 -34.90 12.31 8.52
N GLU A 49 -34.80 12.04 9.82
CA GLU A 49 -35.91 11.47 10.60
C GLU A 49 -37.07 12.44 10.79
N ILE A 50 -36.85 13.74 10.93
CA ILE A 50 -37.92 14.74 10.98
C ILE A 50 -38.68 14.70 9.65
N HIS A 51 -38.00 14.78 8.51
CA HIS A 51 -38.61 14.72 7.19
C HIS A 51 -39.32 13.37 6.93
N ASP A 52 -38.79 12.26 7.45
CA ASP A 52 -39.47 10.95 7.39
C ASP A 52 -40.70 10.87 8.31
N LEU A 53 -40.67 11.50 9.49
CA LEU A 53 -41.81 11.64 10.37
C LEU A 53 -42.88 12.55 9.75
N GLU A 54 -42.49 13.68 9.17
CA GLU A 54 -43.36 14.66 8.50
C GLU A 54 -44.19 14.03 7.37
N LYS A 55 -43.62 13.08 6.60
CA LYS A 55 -44.37 12.31 5.58
C LYS A 55 -45.57 11.54 6.13
N SER A 56 -45.60 11.24 7.44
CA SER A 56 -46.68 10.50 8.09
C SER A 56 -47.73 11.39 8.75
N ILE A 57 -47.58 12.72 8.67
CA ILE A 57 -48.34 13.71 9.42
C ILE A 57 -48.95 14.74 8.45
N GLY A 58 -50.14 15.25 8.76
CA GLY A 58 -50.74 16.33 7.98
C GLY A 58 -50.06 17.69 8.24
N GLY A 59 -50.47 18.75 7.54
CA GLY A 59 -49.88 20.09 7.69
C GLY A 59 -49.94 20.70 9.11
N GLU A 60 -50.74 20.11 10.01
CA GLU A 60 -50.77 20.42 11.44
C GLU A 60 -51.00 19.15 12.27
N PHE A 61 -50.40 19.08 13.46
CA PHE A 61 -50.51 17.95 14.37
C PHE A 61 -50.99 18.36 15.78
N ASP A 62 -51.65 17.42 16.46
CA ASP A 62 -52.14 17.57 17.84
C ASP A 62 -51.19 16.89 18.86
N PHE A 63 -51.43 17.14 20.15
CA PHE A 63 -50.59 16.62 21.23
C PHE A 63 -50.55 15.08 21.27
N GLU A 64 -51.64 14.40 20.89
CA GLU A 64 -51.68 12.93 20.87
C GLU A 64 -50.82 12.36 19.72
N THR A 65 -50.78 13.04 18.58
CA THR A 65 -49.86 12.71 17.48
C THR A 65 -48.40 12.98 17.89
N PHE A 66 -48.12 14.13 18.53
CA PHE A 66 -46.80 14.45 19.06
C PHE A 66 -46.31 13.41 20.09
N GLN A 67 -47.16 13.02 21.04
CA GLN A 67 -46.83 12.04 22.08
C GLN A 67 -46.54 10.65 21.47
N ARG A 68 -47.21 10.25 20.38
CA ARG A 68 -46.89 9.00 19.67
C ARG A 68 -45.52 9.05 18.98
N ILE A 69 -45.15 10.20 18.41
CA ILE A 69 -43.83 10.42 17.80
C ILE A 69 -42.73 10.37 18.87
N LEU A 70 -42.95 11.04 20.01
CA LEU A 70 -42.01 11.07 21.14
C LEU A 70 -41.73 9.67 21.73
N ASN A 71 -42.71 8.75 21.67
CA ASN A 71 -42.62 7.39 22.20
C ASN A 71 -42.41 6.32 21.12
N ARG A 72 -41.81 6.67 19.97
CA ARG A 72 -41.57 5.72 18.87
C ARG A 72 -40.64 4.55 19.30
N PRO A 73 -40.84 3.32 18.79
CA PRO A 73 -39.93 2.21 19.04
C PRO A 73 -38.50 2.55 18.59
N GLY A 74 -37.51 2.24 19.43
CA GLY A 74 -36.10 2.61 19.21
C GLY A 74 -35.74 4.03 19.67
N GLY A 75 -36.71 4.86 20.06
CA GLY A 75 -36.47 6.21 20.57
C GLY A 75 -35.89 7.19 19.53
N PHE A 76 -35.29 8.25 20.06
CA PHE A 76 -34.37 9.15 19.35
C PHE A 76 -32.97 8.97 19.93
N ARG A 77 -31.94 9.46 19.22
CA ARG A 77 -30.55 9.27 19.63
C ARG A 77 -30.29 9.95 20.99
N ASP A 78 -29.42 9.40 21.82
CA ASP A 78 -28.91 10.16 22.97
C ASP A 78 -27.93 11.24 22.48
N PRO A 79 -27.78 12.38 23.20
CA PRO A 79 -26.63 13.25 22.97
C PRO A 79 -25.35 12.47 23.30
N GLY A 80 -24.45 12.35 22.33
CA GLY A 80 -23.13 11.73 22.51
C GLY A 80 -22.25 12.49 23.50
N GLU A 81 -21.11 11.90 23.86
CA GLU A 81 -20.20 12.47 24.86
C GLU A 81 -19.39 13.67 24.29
N PRO A 82 -18.93 14.63 25.13
CA PRO A 82 -18.16 15.80 24.69
C PRO A 82 -17.01 15.45 23.73
N GLU A 83 -16.28 14.38 24.05
CA GLU A 83 -15.11 13.91 23.32
C GLU A 83 -15.45 13.34 21.94
N GLU A 84 -16.70 12.96 21.69
CA GLU A 84 -17.18 12.53 20.36
C GLU A 84 -17.41 13.73 19.43
N TYR A 85 -17.87 14.86 19.96
CA TYR A 85 -17.99 16.10 19.19
C TYR A 85 -16.62 16.72 18.90
N CYS A 86 -15.71 16.72 19.89
CA CYS A 86 -14.32 17.13 19.65
C CYS A 86 -13.69 16.33 18.50
N ARG A 87 -13.96 15.01 18.41
CA ARG A 87 -13.47 14.13 17.34
C ARG A 87 -14.00 14.47 15.94
N GLY A 88 -15.22 14.99 15.80
CA GLY A 88 -15.70 15.40 14.47
C GLY A 88 -15.11 16.75 14.01
N PHE A 89 -14.81 17.69 14.92
CA PHE A 89 -14.09 18.92 14.59
C PHE A 89 -12.61 18.69 14.29
N GLN A 90 -11.98 17.73 14.98
CA GLN A 90 -10.60 17.28 14.74
C GLN A 90 -10.33 16.92 13.27
N VAL A 91 -11.33 16.47 12.51
CA VAL A 91 -11.15 16.15 11.08
C VAL A 91 -10.92 17.41 10.22
N PHE A 92 -11.33 18.58 10.70
CA PHE A 92 -11.11 19.87 10.04
C PHE A 92 -9.90 20.62 10.61
N ASP A 93 -9.56 20.37 11.87
CA ASP A 93 -8.31 20.76 12.51
C ASP A 93 -7.21 19.73 12.18
N LYS A 94 -6.72 19.77 10.93
CA LYS A 94 -5.70 18.84 10.40
C LYS A 94 -4.44 18.73 11.27
N ASP A 95 -4.13 19.79 11.99
CA ASP A 95 -2.94 19.92 12.84
C ASP A 95 -3.27 19.60 14.32
N MET A 96 -4.52 19.22 14.63
CA MET A 96 -5.02 18.80 15.94
C MET A 96 -4.80 19.81 17.08
N THR A 97 -4.75 21.10 16.73
CA THR A 97 -4.49 22.24 17.63
C THR A 97 -5.52 22.44 18.74
N GLY A 98 -6.73 21.89 18.58
CA GLY A 98 -7.91 22.20 19.37
C GLY A 98 -8.66 23.44 18.88
N PHE A 99 -8.26 24.02 17.75
CA PHE A 99 -8.86 25.21 17.13
C PHE A 99 -9.24 24.96 15.66
N ILE A 100 -10.27 25.64 15.18
CA ILE A 100 -10.68 25.68 13.76
C ILE A 100 -10.91 27.12 13.33
N GLY A 101 -10.57 27.47 12.09
CA GLY A 101 -10.81 28.84 11.58
C GLY A 101 -12.30 29.21 11.64
N VAL A 102 -12.63 30.45 11.98
CA VAL A 102 -14.04 30.91 12.07
C VAL A 102 -14.79 30.69 10.75
N GLY A 103 -14.16 31.02 9.63
CA GLY A 103 -14.70 30.73 8.29
C GLY A 103 -14.77 29.24 7.94
N GLN A 104 -13.91 28.41 8.53
CA GLN A 104 -13.91 26.96 8.36
C GLN A 104 -15.05 26.33 9.16
N LEU A 105 -15.27 26.76 10.41
CA LEU A 105 -16.45 26.40 11.20
C LEU A 105 -17.75 26.82 10.50
N LYS A 106 -17.80 28.04 9.93
CA LYS A 106 -18.95 28.49 9.14
C LYS A 106 -19.16 27.64 7.89
N TYR A 107 -18.09 27.25 7.19
CA TYR A 107 -18.17 26.33 6.05
C TYR A 107 -18.69 24.94 6.44
N ILE A 108 -18.14 24.34 7.50
CA ILE A 108 -18.56 23.02 8.02
C ILE A 108 -20.06 23.04 8.30
N LEU A 109 -20.53 24.05 9.05
CA LEU A 109 -21.92 24.15 9.49
C LEU A 109 -22.94 24.36 8.37
N THR A 110 -22.56 25.09 7.32
CA THR A 110 -23.46 25.41 6.20
C THR A 110 -23.41 24.35 5.10
N ASN A 111 -22.39 23.48 5.06
CA ASN A 111 -22.15 22.58 3.93
C ASN A 111 -22.05 21.09 4.26
N LEU A 112 -21.73 20.71 5.50
CA LEU A 112 -21.41 19.32 5.87
C LEU A 112 -22.38 18.79 6.94
N GLY A 113 -22.77 17.52 6.81
CA GLY A 113 -23.78 16.91 7.67
C GLY A 113 -25.17 17.52 7.48
N GLU A 114 -25.86 17.80 8.59
CA GLU A 114 -27.16 18.47 8.60
C GLU A 114 -26.96 19.99 8.67
N LYS A 115 -27.25 20.64 7.54
CA LYS A 115 -26.83 22.01 7.25
C LYS A 115 -27.65 23.04 8.04
N MET A 116 -26.95 24.03 8.57
CA MET A 116 -27.53 25.27 9.09
C MET A 116 -27.60 26.36 8.01
N THR A 117 -28.50 27.32 8.18
CA THR A 117 -28.50 28.59 7.44
C THR A 117 -27.34 29.48 7.88
N GLU A 118 -26.94 30.46 7.05
CA GLU A 118 -25.86 31.39 7.43
C GLU A 118 -26.23 32.22 8.66
N GLU A 119 -27.50 32.61 8.79
CA GLU A 119 -28.04 33.37 9.91
C GLU A 119 -27.94 32.61 11.24
N GLU A 120 -28.25 31.31 11.24
CA GLU A 120 -28.11 30.46 12.44
C GLU A 120 -26.64 30.27 12.84
N VAL A 121 -25.73 30.20 11.88
CA VAL A 121 -24.28 30.10 12.15
C VAL A 121 -23.74 31.41 12.71
N ASP A 122 -24.11 32.55 12.12
CA ASP A 122 -23.66 33.86 12.59
C ASP A 122 -24.22 34.19 13.98
N GLU A 123 -25.39 33.68 14.35
CA GLU A 123 -25.91 33.76 15.72
C GLU A 123 -25.12 32.86 16.69
N LEU A 124 -24.77 31.64 16.28
CA LEU A 124 -23.96 30.71 17.09
C LEU A 124 -22.54 31.27 17.35
N LEU A 125 -21.92 31.89 16.33
CA LEU A 125 -20.58 32.46 16.44
C LEU A 125 -20.50 33.65 17.42
N LYS A 126 -21.61 34.33 17.72
CA LYS A 126 -21.65 35.40 18.75
C LYS A 126 -21.42 34.89 20.18
N ALA A 127 -21.67 33.60 20.44
CA ALA A 127 -21.51 32.99 21.77
C ALA A 127 -20.07 32.48 22.05
N VAL A 128 -19.19 32.57 21.06
CA VAL A 128 -17.86 31.96 21.03
C VAL A 128 -16.81 33.06 20.87
N ASP A 129 -15.62 32.89 21.45
CA ASP A 129 -14.54 33.84 21.19
C ASP A 129 -13.97 33.60 19.79
N THR A 130 -14.17 34.57 18.90
CA THR A 130 -13.71 34.56 17.51
C THR A 130 -12.63 35.62 17.25
N SER A 131 -12.13 36.30 18.30
CA SER A 131 -11.25 37.48 18.18
C SER A 131 -9.89 37.19 17.54
N SER A 132 -9.41 35.94 17.61
CA SER A 132 -8.19 35.45 16.97
C SER A 132 -8.39 35.02 15.50
N GLY A 133 -9.62 35.03 14.99
CA GLY A 133 -9.97 34.42 13.69
C GLY A 133 -10.09 32.89 13.73
N GLN A 134 -9.89 32.26 14.89
CA GLN A 134 -10.05 30.82 15.13
C GLN A 134 -10.91 30.58 16.39
N VAL A 135 -11.56 29.43 16.44
CA VAL A 135 -12.45 28.98 17.52
C VAL A 135 -11.84 27.77 18.20
N ASN A 136 -11.61 27.85 19.52
CA ASN A 136 -11.19 26.71 20.32
C ASN A 136 -12.37 25.75 20.51
N TYR A 137 -12.39 24.62 19.80
CA TYR A 137 -13.52 23.70 19.85
C TYR A 137 -13.46 22.73 21.05
N THR A 138 -12.26 22.42 21.55
CA THR A 138 -12.04 21.41 22.60
C THR A 138 -12.36 21.86 24.02
N ALA A 139 -12.08 23.12 24.36
CA ALA A 139 -12.26 23.68 25.70
C ALA A 139 -13.37 24.75 25.77
N SER A 140 -13.58 25.52 24.69
CA SER A 140 -14.52 26.66 24.70
C SER A 140 -15.86 26.37 24.00
N LEU A 141 -15.84 25.70 22.85
CA LEU A 141 -17.05 25.43 22.06
C LEU A 141 -17.85 24.31 22.73
N VAL A 142 -17.41 23.05 22.64
CA VAL A 142 -18.19 21.86 23.08
C VAL A 142 -18.67 21.98 24.53
N THR A 143 -17.83 22.45 25.45
CA THR A 143 -18.20 22.65 26.86
C THR A 143 -19.28 23.72 27.07
N ARG A 144 -19.26 24.83 26.30
CA ARG A 144 -20.31 25.87 26.37
C ARG A 144 -21.60 25.44 25.66
N LEU A 145 -21.47 24.74 24.53
CA LEU A 145 -22.60 24.16 23.81
C LEU A 145 -23.40 23.22 24.73
N LEU A 146 -22.74 22.27 25.38
CA LEU A 146 -23.38 21.29 26.27
C LEU A 146 -23.93 21.91 27.57
N SER A 147 -23.31 22.98 28.09
CA SER A 147 -23.84 23.71 29.27
C SER A 147 -24.98 24.69 28.94
N SER A 148 -25.07 25.18 27.70
CA SER A 148 -26.23 25.97 27.23
C SER A 148 -27.51 25.13 27.03
N PHE A 149 -27.38 23.81 27.02
CA PHE A 149 -28.52 22.87 27.06
C PHE A 149 -29.07 22.69 28.49
N THR A 150 -28.23 22.73 29.53
CA THR A 150 -28.62 22.42 30.92
C THR A 150 -29.11 23.62 31.74
N LEU A 151 -28.94 24.85 31.23
CA LEU A 151 -29.46 26.09 31.85
C LEU A 151 -30.42 26.83 30.89
N ALA A 152 -31.47 27.43 31.46
CA ALA A 152 -32.56 28.08 30.73
C ALA A 152 -32.41 29.61 30.65
N PRO A 153 -33.17 30.33 29.79
CA PRO A 153 -33.81 29.91 28.55
C PRO A 153 -33.13 30.60 27.35
N ALA A 154 -32.26 29.90 26.63
CA ALA A 154 -31.71 30.41 25.37
C ALA A 154 -32.82 30.49 24.29
N THR A 155 -32.76 31.50 23.43
CA THR A 155 -33.74 31.72 22.35
C THR A 155 -33.72 30.55 21.35
N PRO A 156 -34.87 30.23 20.69
CA PRO A 156 -35.00 29.05 19.83
C PRO A 156 -33.87 28.82 18.80
N PRO A 157 -33.43 29.82 18.00
CA PRO A 157 -32.43 29.57 16.96
C PRO A 157 -31.07 29.13 17.51
N ILE A 158 -30.68 29.54 18.72
CA ILE A 158 -29.38 29.15 19.29
C ILE A 158 -29.39 27.65 19.63
N ARG A 159 -30.45 27.11 20.24
CA ARG A 159 -30.53 25.66 20.53
C ARG A 159 -30.60 24.82 19.25
N GLN A 160 -31.28 25.31 18.22
CA GLN A 160 -31.39 24.68 16.91
C GLN A 160 -30.05 24.66 16.16
N ALA A 161 -29.29 25.76 16.24
CA ALA A 161 -27.93 25.89 15.71
C ALA A 161 -26.93 24.94 16.40
N VAL A 162 -26.89 24.95 17.73
CA VAL A 162 -26.02 24.07 18.52
C VAL A 162 -26.34 22.59 18.25
N PHE A 163 -27.60 22.26 18.03
CA PHE A 163 -28.05 20.90 17.72
C PHE A 163 -27.51 20.36 16.39
N LEU A 164 -27.70 21.11 15.30
CA LEU A 164 -27.26 20.71 13.96
C LEU A 164 -25.72 20.57 13.89
N LEU A 165 -25.01 21.46 14.59
CA LEU A 165 -23.56 21.39 14.83
C LEU A 165 -23.14 20.04 15.44
N LEU A 166 -23.75 19.66 16.57
CA LEU A 166 -23.39 18.44 17.32
C LEU A 166 -23.66 17.17 16.50
N LEU A 167 -24.80 17.10 15.81
CA LEU A 167 -25.20 15.92 15.05
C LEU A 167 -24.36 15.69 13.79
N SER A 168 -24.03 16.75 13.06
CA SER A 168 -23.20 16.72 11.83
C SER A 168 -21.78 16.21 12.09
N VAL A 169 -21.27 16.50 13.28
CA VAL A 169 -19.92 16.22 13.75
C VAL A 169 -19.79 14.76 14.19
N LEU A 170 -20.80 14.21 14.87
CA LEU A 170 -20.83 12.78 15.26
C LEU A 170 -20.82 11.84 14.05
N LEU A 171 -21.63 12.13 13.03
CA LEU A 171 -21.79 11.29 11.84
C LEU A 171 -20.50 11.17 11.03
N PHE A 172 -19.62 12.16 11.09
CA PHE A 172 -18.33 12.15 10.38
C PHE A 172 -17.32 11.18 11.03
N SER A 173 -17.34 11.05 12.36
CA SER A 173 -16.32 10.30 13.13
C SER A 173 -16.31 8.78 12.91
N ALA A 174 -17.41 8.20 12.41
CA ALA A 174 -17.55 6.76 12.24
C ALA A 174 -16.93 6.20 10.95
N THR A 175 -16.60 7.06 9.97
CA THR A 175 -16.31 6.64 8.59
C THR A 175 -14.81 6.41 8.34
N THR A 176 -13.94 7.19 8.98
CA THR A 176 -12.47 7.08 8.92
C THR A 176 -11.92 5.77 9.50
N VAL A 177 -12.80 4.96 10.12
CA VAL A 177 -12.55 3.74 10.89
C VAL A 177 -11.66 2.67 10.20
N ILE A 178 -11.88 2.46 8.91
CA ILE A 178 -11.86 1.11 8.30
C ILE A 178 -10.73 0.92 7.27
N LEU A 179 -9.87 1.93 7.12
CA LEU A 179 -9.25 2.31 5.84
C LEU A 179 -7.79 1.89 5.59
N ALA A 180 -7.35 0.76 6.18
CA ALA A 180 -5.92 0.56 6.41
C ALA A 180 -5.24 -0.70 5.82
N ALA A 181 -5.94 -1.69 5.24
CA ALA A 181 -5.33 -2.98 4.87
C ALA A 181 -5.71 -3.48 3.46
N PRO A 182 -4.74 -4.02 2.69
CA PRO A 182 -5.02 -4.84 1.50
C PRO A 182 -4.69 -6.34 1.70
N ARG A 183 -5.54 -7.26 1.23
CA ARG A 183 -5.14 -8.65 0.92
C ARG A 183 -6.10 -9.40 -0.04
N ILE A 184 -5.59 -9.62 -1.27
CA ILE A 184 -5.82 -10.77 -2.20
C ILE A 184 -6.63 -10.47 -3.47
N VAL A 185 -6.08 -10.85 -4.63
CA VAL A 185 -6.70 -11.06 -5.96
C VAL A 185 -5.76 -12.00 -6.78
N PRO A 186 -5.89 -12.29 -8.11
CA PRO A 186 -7.00 -12.34 -9.12
C PRO A 186 -6.95 -13.63 -10.01
N ARG A 187 -7.53 -13.69 -11.26
CA ARG A 187 -7.20 -14.50 -12.50
C ARG A 187 -8.28 -14.50 -13.65
N LEU A 188 -7.92 -14.70 -14.96
CA LEU A 188 -8.55 -15.51 -16.09
C LEU A 188 -9.76 -15.03 -16.98
N SER A 189 -9.97 -15.32 -18.30
CA SER A 189 -9.20 -15.97 -19.42
C SER A 189 -9.72 -15.74 -20.88
N ALA A 190 -8.83 -16.07 -21.83
CA ALA A 190 -8.83 -16.80 -23.12
C ALA A 190 -10.07 -17.07 -24.03
N LEU A 191 -9.83 -17.16 -25.38
CA LEU A 191 -10.44 -17.94 -26.52
C LEU A 191 -11.11 -17.30 -27.79
N PHE A 192 -10.53 -17.55 -29.00
CA PHE A 192 -11.10 -17.58 -30.41
C PHE A 192 -10.89 -16.40 -31.43
N THR A 193 -10.07 -16.42 -32.50
CA THR A 193 -9.52 -17.43 -33.47
C THR A 193 -10.29 -17.63 -34.82
N GLN A 194 -9.52 -17.88 -35.91
CA GLN A 194 -9.87 -18.29 -37.32
C GLN A 194 -9.86 -17.17 -38.40
N LEU A 195 -9.36 -17.34 -39.65
CA LEU A 195 -8.86 -18.54 -40.38
C LEU A 195 -7.80 -18.22 -41.49
N LYS A 196 -6.95 -19.23 -41.73
CA LYS A 196 -5.75 -19.51 -42.57
C LYS A 196 -5.63 -19.11 -44.09
N TYR A 197 -4.37 -18.78 -44.48
CA TYR A 197 -3.55 -19.24 -45.65
C TYR A 197 -3.90 -18.91 -47.14
N SER A 198 -2.96 -18.27 -47.89
CA SER A 198 -1.90 -18.94 -48.70
C SER A 198 -1.25 -18.10 -49.85
N LYS A 199 0.10 -17.99 -49.83
CA LYS A 199 1.09 -17.85 -50.93
C LYS A 199 0.69 -17.29 -52.33
N ALA A 200 1.40 -16.24 -52.79
CA ALA A 200 2.51 -16.32 -53.80
C ALA A 200 2.64 -15.12 -54.79
N HIS A 201 3.86 -14.55 -54.82
CA HIS A 201 4.61 -14.07 -56.00
C HIS A 201 4.28 -12.75 -56.76
N GLN A 202 5.36 -12.20 -57.31
CA GLN A 202 5.53 -11.16 -58.35
C GLN A 202 5.31 -9.68 -57.99
N ALA A 203 6.44 -9.00 -57.81
CA ALA A 203 6.69 -7.61 -58.26
C ALA A 203 6.73 -7.56 -59.82
N PRO A 204 6.87 -6.40 -60.53
CA PRO A 204 7.41 -5.12 -60.04
C PRO A 204 6.91 -3.79 -60.70
N LEU A 205 7.64 -2.70 -60.42
CA LEU A 205 7.87 -1.46 -61.21
C LEU A 205 6.85 -0.29 -61.23
N GLY A 206 7.42 0.93 -61.09
CA GLY A 206 6.84 2.22 -61.48
C GLY A 206 6.10 2.98 -60.36
N GLY A 207 6.31 4.28 -60.12
CA GLY A 207 7.29 5.21 -60.70
C GLY A 207 7.23 6.61 -60.06
N LEU A 208 8.39 7.26 -59.97
CA LEU A 208 8.70 8.68 -60.23
C LEU A 208 7.67 9.80 -60.01
N GLY A 209 8.09 10.82 -59.24
CA GLY A 209 7.66 12.22 -59.35
C GLY A 209 6.65 12.70 -58.28
N GLY A 210 6.77 13.88 -57.68
CA GLY A 210 7.87 14.86 -57.78
C GLY A 210 7.53 16.23 -57.14
N PHE A 211 8.58 16.96 -56.75
CA PHE A 211 8.69 18.43 -56.65
C PHE A 211 7.72 19.26 -55.77
N THR A 212 8.27 19.69 -54.63
CA THR A 212 8.44 21.10 -54.17
C THR A 212 7.29 22.12 -54.27
N ALA A 213 7.04 22.80 -53.15
CA ALA A 213 7.15 24.27 -53.10
C ALA A 213 7.48 24.77 -51.68
N VAL A 214 8.40 25.73 -51.57
CA VAL A 214 8.72 26.47 -50.35
C VAL A 214 8.09 27.86 -50.44
N THR A 215 7.40 28.31 -49.39
CA THR A 215 7.12 29.75 -49.20
C THR A 215 7.29 30.16 -47.73
N THR A 216 8.06 31.22 -47.53
CA THR A 216 8.48 31.78 -46.24
C THR A 216 7.47 32.78 -45.67
N GLY A 217 7.29 32.80 -44.35
CA GLY A 217 6.58 33.87 -43.62
C GLY A 217 6.90 33.85 -42.12
N ARG A 218 7.18 35.01 -41.53
CA ARG A 218 7.56 35.23 -40.11
C ARG A 218 7.11 36.63 -39.69
N PRO A 219 6.97 36.95 -38.39
CA PRO A 219 5.84 36.56 -37.52
C PRO A 219 5.13 37.82 -36.95
N PRO A 220 4.22 37.66 -35.97
CA PRO A 220 4.29 38.54 -34.80
C PRO A 220 4.26 37.80 -33.44
N LEU A 221 4.61 38.54 -32.40
CA LEU A 221 4.70 38.14 -30.99
C LEU A 221 3.29 37.88 -30.40
N GLY A 222 3.10 37.13 -29.31
CA GLY A 222 4.05 36.32 -28.55
C GLY A 222 3.44 35.87 -27.21
N THR A 223 3.65 34.61 -26.83
CA THR A 223 3.29 34.04 -25.53
C THR A 223 4.45 33.17 -25.05
N LEU A 224 4.79 33.28 -23.77
CA LEU A 224 5.92 32.57 -23.14
C LEU A 224 5.60 31.08 -23.02
N THR A 225 6.04 30.30 -24.00
CA THR A 225 6.12 28.84 -23.90
C THR A 225 7.42 28.45 -23.22
N TYR A 226 7.34 27.53 -22.24
CA TYR A 226 8.53 26.95 -21.62
C TYR A 226 9.39 26.27 -22.71
N SER A 227 10.69 26.59 -22.72
CA SER A 227 11.61 26.19 -23.77
C SER A 227 11.85 24.67 -23.78
N SER A 228 11.39 23.99 -24.83
CA SER A 228 11.82 22.63 -25.16
C SER A 228 13.31 22.61 -25.56
N GLN A 229 14.16 22.08 -24.68
CA GLN A 229 15.58 21.76 -24.96
C GLN A 229 15.74 20.24 -25.13
N PRO A 230 16.77 19.77 -25.85
CA PRO A 230 16.67 18.56 -26.65
C PRO A 230 16.73 17.25 -25.87
N SER A 231 16.02 16.24 -26.40
CA SER A 231 16.11 14.84 -25.99
C SER A 231 17.51 14.27 -26.22
N PHE A 232 18.11 13.65 -25.20
CA PHE A 232 19.51 13.20 -25.20
C PHE A 232 19.81 11.93 -26.05
N PHE A 233 18.88 11.47 -26.90
CA PHE A 233 19.12 10.45 -27.93
C PHE A 233 19.11 11.07 -29.33
N THR A 234 20.13 11.88 -29.65
CA THR A 234 20.37 12.26 -31.04
C THR A 234 20.82 11.00 -31.82
N HIS A 235 20.10 10.67 -32.89
CA HIS A 235 20.14 9.40 -33.65
C HIS A 235 19.26 8.24 -33.15
N ALA A 236 18.16 8.52 -32.42
CA ALA A 236 16.96 7.73 -32.69
C ALA A 236 16.55 7.99 -34.17
N PRO A 237 16.42 6.95 -35.04
CA PRO A 237 15.89 7.15 -36.39
C PRO A 237 14.47 7.71 -36.28
N HIS A 238 14.04 8.54 -37.25
CA HIS A 238 12.73 9.20 -37.23
C HIS A 238 11.62 8.27 -36.74
N VAL A 239 11.26 8.44 -35.47
CA VAL A 239 10.24 7.66 -34.78
C VAL A 239 8.92 8.08 -35.40
N ASP A 240 8.28 7.18 -36.16
CA ASP A 240 6.99 7.48 -36.78
C ASP A 240 5.92 7.61 -35.69
N MET A 241 5.75 8.82 -35.19
CA MET A 241 4.81 9.14 -34.12
C MET A 241 3.37 8.78 -34.49
N ALA A 242 3.04 8.59 -35.78
CA ALA A 242 1.70 8.15 -36.18
C ALA A 242 1.39 6.72 -35.71
N LYS A 243 2.39 5.82 -35.61
CA LYS A 243 2.17 4.45 -35.12
C LYS A 243 1.94 4.41 -33.60
N TYR A 244 2.66 5.26 -32.86
CA TYR A 244 2.54 5.38 -31.40
C TYR A 244 1.32 6.19 -30.96
N ALA A 245 0.76 7.03 -31.84
CA ALA A 245 -0.39 7.86 -31.52
C ALA A 245 -1.55 7.02 -30.97
N ASN A 246 -1.91 5.92 -31.62
CA ASN A 246 -3.12 5.15 -31.29
C ASN A 246 -2.77 3.72 -30.79
N PRO A 247 -2.51 3.54 -29.49
CA PRO A 247 -2.44 2.22 -28.87
C PRO A 247 -3.68 1.37 -29.20
N PRO A 248 -3.53 0.04 -29.40
CA PRO A 248 -4.65 -0.86 -29.72
C PRO A 248 -5.59 -1.10 -28.54
N GLN A 249 -5.24 -0.60 -27.35
CA GLN A 249 -5.99 -0.72 -26.12
C GLN A 249 -5.99 0.65 -25.41
N ALA A 250 -7.17 1.13 -25.03
CA ALA A 250 -7.29 2.32 -24.17
C ALA A 250 -6.71 2.08 -22.76
N PRO A 251 -6.17 3.12 -22.10
CA PRO A 251 -5.70 3.04 -20.72
C PRO A 251 -6.85 2.81 -19.72
N PRO A 252 -6.54 2.41 -18.46
CA PRO A 252 -7.51 2.39 -17.38
C PRO A 252 -8.20 3.76 -17.17
N LEU A 253 -9.46 3.73 -16.75
CA LEU A 253 -10.21 4.92 -16.33
C LEU A 253 -10.13 5.11 -14.82
N PHE A 254 -9.98 6.36 -14.40
CA PHE A 254 -10.00 6.80 -13.01
C PHE A 254 -11.20 7.70 -12.70
N THR A 255 -12.37 7.29 -13.20
CA THR A 255 -13.65 8.02 -13.10
C THR A 255 -14.57 7.54 -11.96
N GLY A 256 -14.04 6.76 -11.02
CA GLY A 256 -14.80 6.24 -9.89
C GLY A 256 -15.26 7.37 -8.98
N THR A 257 -16.50 7.28 -8.48
CA THR A 257 -17.00 8.19 -7.44
C THR A 257 -17.13 7.44 -6.12
N LYS A 258 -17.26 8.17 -5.01
CA LYS A 258 -17.51 7.55 -3.69
C LYS A 258 -18.68 6.56 -3.68
N ASP A 259 -19.72 6.85 -4.47
CA ASP A 259 -20.95 6.05 -4.52
C ASP A 259 -20.81 4.91 -5.54
N SER A 260 -20.13 5.14 -6.67
CA SER A 260 -19.90 4.09 -7.67
C SER A 260 -18.92 3.04 -7.15
N ILE A 261 -17.81 3.40 -6.51
CA ILE A 261 -16.77 2.45 -6.10
C ILE A 261 -17.30 1.34 -5.19
N VAL A 262 -18.19 1.69 -4.24
CA VAL A 262 -18.82 0.73 -3.32
C VAL A 262 -19.97 -0.05 -3.98
N ALA A 263 -20.64 0.51 -4.98
CA ALA A 263 -21.65 -0.20 -5.76
C ALA A 263 -21.03 -1.20 -6.74
N ASP A 264 -19.96 -0.79 -7.42
CA ASP A 264 -19.21 -1.56 -8.41
C ASP A 264 -18.52 -2.76 -7.74
N SER A 265 -17.95 -2.60 -6.54
CA SER A 265 -17.35 -3.73 -5.79
C SER A 265 -18.38 -4.78 -5.39
N LYS A 266 -19.57 -4.36 -4.93
CA LYS A 266 -20.70 -5.26 -4.65
C LYS A 266 -21.17 -5.98 -5.91
N ALA A 267 -21.32 -5.25 -7.02
CA ALA A 267 -21.74 -5.82 -8.30
C ALA A 267 -20.74 -6.86 -8.84
N LEU A 268 -19.42 -6.65 -8.64
CA LEU A 268 -18.40 -7.66 -8.93
C LEU A 268 -18.58 -8.90 -8.07
N CYS A 269 -18.71 -8.75 -6.74
CA CYS A 269 -18.90 -9.87 -5.83
C CYS A 269 -20.18 -10.67 -6.14
N ASP A 270 -21.29 -9.98 -6.42
CA ASP A 270 -22.58 -10.60 -6.74
C ASP A 270 -22.55 -11.34 -8.09
N LYS A 271 -21.80 -10.83 -9.07
CA LYS A 271 -21.54 -11.52 -10.36
C LYS A 271 -20.78 -12.82 -10.15
N THR A 272 -19.65 -12.78 -9.42
CA THR A 272 -18.87 -13.97 -9.10
C THR A 272 -19.66 -14.98 -8.27
N ARG A 273 -20.43 -14.52 -7.27
CA ARG A 273 -21.30 -15.40 -6.46
C ARG A 273 -22.33 -16.12 -7.32
N SER A 274 -23.02 -15.38 -8.19
CA SER A 274 -24.03 -15.93 -9.11
C SER A 274 -23.44 -16.98 -10.05
N LEU A 275 -22.21 -16.77 -10.51
CA LEU A 275 -21.48 -17.76 -11.30
C LEU A 275 -21.14 -19.02 -10.49
N LEU A 276 -20.56 -18.88 -9.30
CA LEU A 276 -20.22 -20.01 -8.42
C LEU A 276 -21.46 -20.84 -8.07
N ASP A 277 -22.56 -20.18 -7.73
CA ASP A 277 -23.84 -20.83 -7.44
C ASP A 277 -24.39 -21.58 -8.66
N SER A 278 -24.28 -21.00 -9.86
CA SER A 278 -24.66 -21.64 -11.11
C SER A 278 -23.80 -22.86 -11.43
N LEU A 279 -22.48 -22.80 -11.22
CA LEU A 279 -21.58 -23.93 -11.42
C LEU A 279 -21.92 -25.08 -10.46
N VAL A 280 -22.10 -24.79 -9.17
CA VAL A 280 -22.50 -25.78 -8.16
C VAL A 280 -23.90 -26.34 -8.44
N ALA A 281 -24.83 -25.53 -8.95
CA ALA A 281 -26.17 -25.98 -9.31
C ALA A 281 -26.15 -26.97 -10.49
N ASN A 282 -25.37 -26.69 -11.54
CA ASN A 282 -25.36 -27.44 -12.79
C ASN A 282 -24.37 -28.62 -12.82
N ILE A 283 -23.32 -28.59 -12.00
CA ILE A 283 -22.26 -29.61 -11.99
C ILE A 283 -22.37 -30.44 -10.72
N LYS A 284 -22.82 -31.69 -10.88
CA LYS A 284 -22.99 -32.67 -9.79
C LYS A 284 -22.03 -33.86 -9.95
N PRO A 285 -20.78 -33.79 -9.44
CA PRO A 285 -19.79 -34.85 -9.64
C PRO A 285 -20.19 -36.20 -9.05
N ALA A 286 -21.05 -36.21 -8.02
CA ALA A 286 -21.58 -37.43 -7.43
C ALA A 286 -22.60 -38.17 -8.33
N GLU A 287 -23.26 -37.45 -9.24
CA GLU A 287 -24.26 -37.99 -10.18
C GLU A 287 -23.63 -38.25 -11.55
N ASN A 288 -22.80 -37.33 -12.03
CA ASN A 288 -22.02 -37.44 -13.24
C ASN A 288 -20.58 -36.96 -13.01
N PRO A 289 -19.64 -37.86 -12.65
CA PRO A 289 -18.24 -37.50 -12.45
C PRO A 289 -17.62 -36.82 -13.67
N SER A 290 -18.00 -37.23 -14.89
CA SER A 290 -17.46 -36.67 -16.14
C SER A 290 -17.90 -35.24 -16.45
N ALA A 291 -18.90 -34.70 -15.74
CA ALA A 291 -19.31 -33.30 -15.86
C ALA A 291 -18.32 -32.32 -15.19
N ALA A 292 -17.49 -32.79 -14.25
CA ALA A 292 -16.49 -31.98 -13.57
C ALA A 292 -15.16 -32.00 -14.36
N THR A 293 -14.97 -31.00 -15.20
CA THR A 293 -13.80 -30.83 -16.08
C THR A 293 -13.18 -29.43 -15.90
N PHE A 294 -11.97 -29.24 -16.40
CA PHE A 294 -11.35 -27.92 -16.43
C PHE A 294 -12.22 -26.92 -17.22
N GLU A 295 -12.77 -27.32 -18.37
CA GLU A 295 -13.65 -26.49 -19.21
C GLU A 295 -14.96 -26.09 -18.54
N SER A 296 -15.54 -26.98 -17.73
CA SER A 296 -16.87 -26.75 -17.13
C SER A 296 -16.82 -26.08 -15.76
N VAL A 297 -15.79 -26.36 -14.95
CA VAL A 297 -15.68 -25.87 -13.56
C VAL A 297 -14.64 -24.78 -13.44
N ILE A 298 -13.44 -25.01 -13.96
CA ILE A 298 -12.35 -24.05 -13.83
C ILE A 298 -12.68 -22.91 -14.79
N ARG A 299 -12.61 -23.12 -16.12
CA ARG A 299 -12.78 -22.13 -17.21
C ARG A 299 -13.82 -21.02 -17.00
N PRO A 300 -14.99 -21.24 -16.39
CA PRO A 300 -15.92 -20.14 -16.12
C PRO A 300 -15.55 -19.27 -14.90
N GLN A 301 -15.26 -19.85 -13.72
CA GLN A 301 -14.71 -19.09 -12.54
C GLN A 301 -13.50 -18.26 -12.93
N THR A 302 -12.77 -18.90 -13.83
CA THR A 302 -11.59 -18.51 -14.53
C THR A 302 -11.99 -17.27 -15.35
N GLU A 303 -12.76 -17.34 -16.45
CA GLU A 303 -13.17 -16.18 -17.29
C GLU A 303 -13.79 -14.96 -16.56
N ASP A 304 -14.39 -15.16 -15.39
CA ASP A 304 -14.92 -14.08 -14.55
C ASP A 304 -13.84 -13.22 -13.87
N GLU A 305 -12.77 -13.83 -13.38
CA GLU A 305 -11.87 -13.25 -12.39
C GLU A 305 -10.75 -12.38 -13.07
N ASN A 306 -10.47 -12.47 -14.40
CA ASN A 306 -9.60 -11.51 -15.14
C ASN A 306 -10.40 -10.23 -15.28
N GLU A 307 -11.61 -10.37 -15.82
CA GLU A 307 -12.48 -9.24 -16.15
C GLU A 307 -12.86 -8.51 -14.85
N GLY A 308 -13.13 -9.26 -13.77
CA GLY A 308 -13.24 -8.70 -12.42
C GLY A 308 -11.98 -7.98 -11.97
N SER A 309 -10.78 -8.57 -12.16
CA SER A 309 -9.52 -7.93 -11.77
C SER A 309 -9.16 -6.64 -12.50
N LEU A 310 -9.70 -6.41 -13.71
CA LEU A 310 -9.53 -5.14 -14.43
C LEU A 310 -10.16 -3.96 -13.70
N SER A 311 -11.26 -4.19 -12.98
CA SER A 311 -11.98 -3.18 -12.21
C SER A 311 -11.59 -3.21 -10.73
N ALA A 312 -11.59 -4.40 -10.09
CA ALA A 312 -11.31 -4.56 -8.66
C ALA A 312 -10.01 -3.87 -8.22
N ARG A 313 -8.94 -4.01 -9.00
CA ARG A 313 -7.65 -3.37 -8.72
C ARG A 313 -7.69 -1.85 -8.79
N ILE A 314 -8.51 -1.27 -9.67
CA ILE A 314 -8.71 0.19 -9.73
C ILE A 314 -9.57 0.65 -8.54
N LEU A 315 -10.63 -0.08 -8.22
CA LEU A 315 -11.51 0.21 -7.07
C LEU A 315 -10.72 0.25 -5.74
N GLY A 316 -9.83 -0.72 -5.53
CA GLY A 316 -8.94 -0.79 -4.37
C GLY A 316 -7.73 0.14 -4.43
N PHE A 317 -7.35 0.70 -5.58
CA PHE A 317 -6.14 1.53 -5.71
C PHE A 317 -6.31 2.96 -5.21
N TYR A 318 -7.51 3.55 -5.30
CA TYR A 318 -7.73 4.96 -4.91
C TYR A 318 -7.31 5.26 -3.46
N GLN A 319 -7.45 4.30 -2.54
CA GLN A 319 -7.01 4.44 -1.13
C GLN A 319 -5.52 4.83 -1.00
N TYR A 320 -4.68 4.51 -1.98
CA TYR A 320 -3.24 4.78 -1.97
C TYR A 320 -2.85 6.11 -2.61
N VAL A 321 -3.73 6.74 -3.41
CA VAL A 321 -3.31 7.83 -4.30
C VAL A 321 -4.30 8.99 -4.44
N SER A 322 -5.58 8.81 -4.14
CA SER A 322 -6.58 9.88 -4.28
C SER A 322 -6.27 11.05 -3.34
N GLY A 323 -6.34 12.29 -3.86
CA GLY A 323 -6.33 13.49 -3.02
C GLY A 323 -7.61 13.65 -2.19
N ASP A 324 -8.76 13.24 -2.74
CA ASP A 324 -10.05 13.23 -2.06
C ASP A 324 -10.10 12.10 -1.01
N SER A 325 -10.35 12.46 0.25
CA SER A 325 -10.54 11.51 1.35
C SER A 325 -11.80 10.68 1.20
N ALA A 326 -12.94 11.25 0.79
CA ALA A 326 -14.18 10.48 0.64
C ALA A 326 -14.06 9.39 -0.43
N LEU A 327 -13.21 9.62 -1.44
CA LEU A 327 -12.90 8.62 -2.46
C LEU A 327 -11.92 7.54 -1.97
N ARG A 328 -10.96 7.90 -1.10
CA ARG A 328 -10.16 6.88 -0.37
C ARG A 328 -11.06 6.05 0.53
N ASP A 329 -11.96 6.70 1.28
CA ASP A 329 -12.91 6.09 2.21
C ASP A 329 -13.80 5.04 1.52
N ALA A 330 -14.35 5.38 0.36
CA ALA A 330 -15.06 4.43 -0.49
C ALA A 330 -14.18 3.29 -1.03
N SER A 331 -12.90 3.57 -1.34
CA SER A 331 -11.95 2.61 -1.91
C SER A 331 -11.58 1.50 -0.94
N THR A 332 -11.30 1.77 0.34
CA THR A 332 -11.02 0.67 1.28
C THR A 332 -12.29 0.00 1.80
N GLU A 333 -13.46 0.66 1.82
CA GLU A 333 -14.72 -0.09 2.02
C GLU A 333 -14.98 -1.05 0.86
N ALA A 334 -14.66 -0.66 -0.39
CA ALA A 334 -14.68 -1.56 -1.53
C ALA A 334 -13.65 -2.69 -1.43
N GLU A 335 -12.40 -2.41 -1.05
CA GLU A 335 -11.38 -3.43 -0.77
C GLU A 335 -11.88 -4.42 0.30
N LYS A 336 -12.42 -3.93 1.43
CA LYS A 336 -13.00 -4.74 2.50
C LYS A 336 -14.15 -5.63 2.01
N ILE A 337 -15.06 -5.10 1.19
CA ILE A 337 -16.15 -5.89 0.59
C ILE A 337 -15.58 -7.03 -0.27
N MET A 338 -14.54 -6.76 -1.07
CA MET A 338 -13.89 -7.76 -1.92
C MET A 338 -13.08 -8.77 -1.11
N ASP A 339 -12.36 -8.35 -0.07
CA ASP A 339 -11.61 -9.22 0.85
C ASP A 339 -12.56 -10.15 1.64
N GLU A 340 -13.66 -9.63 2.19
CA GLU A 340 -14.70 -10.42 2.88
C GLU A 340 -15.34 -11.44 1.93
N PHE A 341 -15.62 -11.06 0.69
CA PHE A 341 -16.14 -11.97 -0.34
C PHE A 341 -15.10 -12.98 -0.84
N GLY A 342 -13.83 -12.61 -0.91
CA GLY A 342 -12.73 -13.54 -1.19
C GLY A 342 -12.61 -14.61 -0.11
N ILE A 343 -12.80 -14.23 1.16
CA ILE A 343 -12.90 -15.18 2.27
C ILE A 343 -14.13 -16.08 2.11
N GLU A 344 -15.32 -15.53 1.81
CA GLU A 344 -16.54 -16.30 1.51
C GLU A 344 -16.24 -17.39 0.46
N CYS A 345 -15.74 -17.00 -0.71
CA CYS A 345 -15.39 -17.89 -1.82
C CYS A 345 -14.37 -18.97 -1.42
N SER A 346 -13.33 -18.59 -0.68
CA SER A 346 -12.27 -19.52 -0.25
C SER A 346 -12.74 -20.61 0.73
N MET A 347 -13.91 -20.42 1.32
CA MET A 347 -14.54 -21.34 2.28
C MET A 347 -15.77 -22.07 1.71
N ARG A 348 -16.12 -21.85 0.42
CA ARG A 348 -17.22 -22.53 -0.28
C ARG A 348 -16.91 -24.01 -0.49
N GLU A 349 -17.38 -24.85 0.42
CA GLU A 349 -17.18 -26.31 0.33
C GLU A 349 -17.84 -26.93 -0.91
N ASP A 350 -18.99 -26.43 -1.32
CA ASP A 350 -19.70 -26.86 -2.52
C ASP A 350 -18.91 -26.57 -3.80
N VAL A 351 -18.26 -25.40 -3.89
CA VAL A 351 -17.31 -25.07 -4.97
C VAL A 351 -16.05 -25.95 -4.87
N PHE A 352 -15.49 -26.13 -3.67
CA PHE A 352 -14.35 -27.03 -3.47
C PHE A 352 -14.65 -28.47 -3.92
N ARG A 353 -15.85 -29.00 -3.67
CA ARG A 353 -16.27 -30.34 -4.10
C ARG A 353 -16.23 -30.49 -5.63
N ILE A 354 -16.62 -29.46 -6.40
CA ILE A 354 -16.51 -29.52 -7.86
C ILE A 354 -15.05 -29.34 -8.35
N VAL A 355 -14.25 -28.50 -7.68
CA VAL A 355 -12.81 -28.31 -8.00
C VAL A 355 -11.98 -29.56 -7.68
N ASP A 356 -12.19 -30.20 -6.53
CA ASP A 356 -11.52 -31.45 -6.13
C ASP A 356 -11.87 -32.60 -7.09
N ALA A 357 -13.13 -32.66 -7.55
CA ALA A 357 -13.55 -33.61 -8.57
C ALA A 357 -12.79 -33.40 -9.90
N VAL A 358 -12.64 -32.17 -10.39
CA VAL A 358 -11.84 -31.87 -11.60
C VAL A 358 -10.40 -32.36 -11.43
N TYR A 359 -9.77 -32.04 -10.30
CA TYR A 359 -8.38 -32.44 -10.04
C TYR A 359 -8.22 -33.96 -9.99
N ASN A 360 -9.12 -34.68 -9.32
CA ASN A 360 -9.08 -36.14 -9.25
C ASN A 360 -9.39 -36.79 -10.61
N ASN A 361 -10.29 -36.22 -11.41
CA ASN A 361 -10.56 -36.66 -12.79
C ASN A 361 -9.38 -36.38 -13.74
N SER A 362 -8.58 -35.34 -13.47
CA SER A 362 -7.50 -34.90 -14.34
C SER A 362 -6.24 -35.77 -14.31
N GLY A 363 -6.14 -36.82 -13.48
CA GLY A 363 -4.91 -37.64 -13.39
C GLY A 363 -3.67 -36.92 -12.82
N LEU A 364 -3.73 -35.60 -12.56
CA LEU A 364 -2.71 -34.88 -11.77
C LEU A 364 -2.58 -35.50 -10.36
N SER A 365 -3.71 -35.92 -9.79
CA SER A 365 -3.82 -36.54 -8.47
C SER A 365 -2.87 -37.75 -8.32
N GLU A 366 -2.89 -38.69 -9.26
CA GLU A 366 -2.08 -39.92 -9.23
C GLU A 366 -0.59 -39.65 -9.46
N SER A 367 -0.27 -38.59 -10.18
CA SER A 367 1.11 -38.16 -10.41
C SER A 367 1.72 -37.52 -9.15
N ILE A 368 1.03 -36.51 -8.59
CA ILE A 368 1.50 -35.74 -7.42
C ILE A 368 1.49 -36.59 -6.14
N LYS A 369 0.61 -37.60 -6.04
CA LYS A 369 0.64 -38.60 -4.95
C LYS A 369 1.90 -39.48 -4.96
N LYS A 370 2.50 -39.73 -6.13
CA LYS A 370 3.72 -40.57 -6.26
C LYS A 370 5.00 -39.80 -5.97
N ASP A 371 5.01 -38.52 -6.33
CA ASP A 371 6.13 -37.60 -6.10
C ASP A 371 5.55 -36.20 -5.88
N LYS A 372 5.68 -35.70 -4.64
CA LYS A 372 5.15 -34.39 -4.22
C LYS A 372 5.98 -33.22 -4.75
N ASP A 373 7.25 -33.47 -5.06
CA ASP A 373 8.19 -32.46 -5.54
C ASP A 373 8.25 -32.42 -7.08
N ARG A 374 7.46 -33.27 -7.75
CA ARG A 374 7.38 -33.33 -9.21
C ARG A 374 6.92 -32.00 -9.81
N LEU A 375 7.78 -31.42 -10.63
CA LEU A 375 7.44 -30.26 -11.46
C LEU A 375 6.27 -30.56 -12.40
N ILE A 376 5.35 -29.60 -12.52
CA ILE A 376 4.28 -29.62 -13.51
C ILE A 376 4.89 -29.25 -14.86
N ASP A 377 5.10 -30.27 -15.70
CA ASP A 377 5.67 -30.14 -17.03
C ASP A 377 4.60 -30.32 -18.14
N ALA A 378 5.00 -30.09 -19.40
CA ALA A 378 4.11 -30.22 -20.55
C ALA A 378 3.62 -31.66 -20.79
N ALA A 379 4.37 -32.68 -20.35
CA ALA A 379 3.97 -34.07 -20.47
C ALA A 379 2.89 -34.43 -19.44
N LEU A 380 2.99 -33.91 -18.21
CA LEU A 380 1.99 -34.04 -17.16
C LEU A 380 0.71 -33.30 -17.52
N ALA A 381 0.81 -32.04 -17.97
CA ALA A 381 -0.36 -31.27 -18.43
C ALA A 381 -1.11 -32.00 -19.57
N LYS A 382 -0.38 -32.51 -20.57
CA LYS A 382 -0.96 -33.32 -21.66
C LYS A 382 -1.58 -34.64 -21.17
N THR A 383 -0.93 -35.33 -20.24
CA THR A 383 -1.47 -36.56 -19.63
C THR A 383 -2.75 -36.27 -18.84
N ALA A 384 -2.86 -35.05 -18.29
CA ALA A 384 -4.02 -34.58 -17.57
C ALA A 384 -5.17 -34.05 -18.44
N GLY A 385 -5.01 -34.07 -19.78
CA GLY A 385 -6.01 -33.54 -20.71
C GLY A 385 -6.14 -32.02 -20.68
N LEU A 386 -5.09 -31.30 -20.27
CA LEU A 386 -5.06 -29.84 -20.15
C LEU A 386 -4.26 -29.19 -21.28
N ASP A 387 -4.68 -28.00 -21.70
CA ASP A 387 -4.10 -27.24 -22.82
C ASP A 387 -2.57 -27.03 -22.68
N ASP A 388 -2.14 -26.70 -21.47
CA ASP A 388 -0.80 -26.18 -21.19
C ASP A 388 -0.39 -26.34 -19.71
N VAL A 389 0.88 -26.04 -19.42
CA VAL A 389 1.47 -26.09 -18.07
C VAL A 389 0.81 -25.11 -17.11
N GLU A 390 0.40 -23.94 -17.59
CA GLU A 390 -0.22 -22.88 -16.78
C GLU A 390 -1.61 -23.31 -16.26
N SER A 391 -2.35 -24.06 -17.09
CA SER A 391 -3.64 -24.70 -16.81
C SER A 391 -3.51 -25.84 -15.79
N ALA A 392 -2.46 -26.66 -15.90
CA ALA A 392 -2.16 -27.69 -14.91
C ALA A 392 -1.73 -27.09 -13.55
N ARG A 393 -0.86 -26.07 -13.55
CA ARG A 393 -0.45 -25.33 -12.33
C ARG A 393 -1.63 -24.57 -11.71
N LEU A 394 -2.58 -24.11 -12.53
CA LEU A 394 -3.84 -23.52 -12.06
C LEU A 394 -4.66 -24.53 -11.26
N LEU A 395 -5.02 -25.66 -11.87
CA LEU A 395 -5.88 -26.66 -11.23
C LEU A 395 -5.26 -27.20 -9.92
N GLU A 396 -3.94 -27.41 -9.89
CA GLU A 396 -3.21 -27.79 -8.69
C GLU A 396 -3.28 -26.70 -7.60
N LYS A 397 -2.86 -25.46 -7.90
CA LYS A 397 -2.84 -24.37 -6.91
C LYS A 397 -4.24 -23.97 -6.43
N GLU A 398 -5.25 -24.05 -7.29
CA GLU A 398 -6.66 -23.76 -6.94
C GLU A 398 -7.14 -24.71 -5.85
N ARG A 399 -7.08 -26.02 -6.12
CA ARG A 399 -7.39 -27.07 -5.14
C ARG A 399 -6.57 -26.95 -3.87
N LYS A 400 -5.26 -26.72 -4.01
CA LYS A 400 -4.35 -26.59 -2.86
C LYS A 400 -4.73 -25.40 -1.97
N SER A 401 -5.24 -24.29 -2.54
CA SER A 401 -5.70 -23.14 -1.76
C SER A 401 -6.88 -23.49 -0.83
N TYR A 402 -7.87 -24.25 -1.31
CA TYR A 402 -9.00 -24.73 -0.51
C TYR A 402 -8.56 -25.66 0.64
N LEU A 403 -7.63 -26.58 0.37
CA LEU A 403 -7.05 -27.44 1.42
C LEU A 403 -6.34 -26.61 2.50
N ARG A 404 -5.57 -25.59 2.07
CA ARG A 404 -4.87 -24.63 2.95
C ARG A 404 -5.80 -23.66 3.68
N ASN A 405 -7.07 -23.58 3.27
CA ASN A 405 -8.15 -22.90 3.99
C ASN A 405 -9.03 -23.88 4.82
N GLY A 406 -8.53 -25.10 5.08
CA GLY A 406 -9.15 -26.02 6.04
C GLY A 406 -10.32 -26.83 5.49
N LEU A 407 -10.66 -26.75 4.20
CA LEU A 407 -11.69 -27.60 3.60
C LEU A 407 -11.25 -29.07 3.46
N GLY A 408 -9.96 -29.36 3.65
CA GLY A 408 -9.44 -30.71 3.83
C GLY A 408 -9.66 -31.30 5.24
N LEU A 409 -10.02 -30.48 6.23
CA LEU A 409 -10.37 -30.96 7.58
C LEU A 409 -11.76 -31.61 7.54
N PRO A 410 -12.04 -32.65 8.34
CA PRO A 410 -13.40 -33.17 8.50
C PRO A 410 -14.39 -32.09 8.99
N GLU A 411 -15.68 -32.22 8.65
CA GLU A 411 -16.72 -31.40 9.25
C GLU A 411 -16.74 -31.58 10.79
N GLY A 412 -16.93 -30.48 11.54
CA GLY A 412 -16.99 -30.48 13.00
C GLY A 412 -15.96 -29.55 13.67
N PRO A 413 -15.74 -29.72 15.00
CA PRO A 413 -15.12 -28.69 15.85
C PRO A 413 -13.74 -28.19 15.40
N GLN A 414 -12.89 -29.04 14.81
CA GLN A 414 -11.58 -28.62 14.33
C GLN A 414 -11.67 -27.67 13.13
N ARG A 415 -12.58 -27.94 12.19
CA ARG A 415 -12.80 -27.08 11.01
C ARG A 415 -13.48 -25.77 11.42
N ASP A 416 -14.41 -25.82 12.37
CA ASP A 416 -15.06 -24.61 12.88
C ASP A 416 -14.08 -23.73 13.67
N ARG A 417 -13.25 -24.33 14.52
CA ARG A 417 -12.14 -23.63 15.19
C ARG A 417 -11.17 -22.99 14.19
N PHE A 418 -10.80 -23.71 13.12
CA PHE A 418 -9.97 -23.15 12.04
C PHE A 418 -10.60 -21.91 11.39
N LYS A 419 -11.93 -21.91 11.15
CA LYS A 419 -12.65 -20.74 10.63
C LYS A 419 -12.62 -19.55 11.59
N GLU A 420 -12.84 -19.79 12.88
CA GLU A 420 -12.74 -18.75 13.93
C GLU A 420 -11.35 -18.10 13.94
N ILE A 421 -10.31 -18.93 13.92
CA ILE A 421 -8.91 -18.49 13.88
C ILE A 421 -8.66 -17.61 12.64
N LYS A 422 -9.06 -18.07 11.45
CA LYS A 422 -8.90 -17.32 10.19
C LYS A 422 -9.60 -15.96 10.24
N LYS A 423 -10.83 -15.90 10.78
CA LYS A 423 -11.57 -14.65 10.99
C LYS A 423 -10.85 -13.71 11.96
N ARG A 424 -10.35 -14.24 13.09
CA ARG A 424 -9.63 -13.44 14.09
C ARG A 424 -8.30 -12.92 13.56
N LEU A 425 -7.54 -13.71 12.81
CA LEU A 425 -6.30 -13.29 12.16
C LEU A 425 -6.52 -12.15 11.14
N SER A 426 -7.63 -12.16 10.40
CA SER A 426 -8.01 -11.05 9.52
C SER A 426 -8.29 -9.76 10.32
N GLN A 427 -9.08 -9.85 11.40
CA GLN A 427 -9.35 -8.71 12.29
C GLN A 427 -8.08 -8.13 12.92
N ILE A 428 -7.16 -9.00 13.36
CA ILE A 428 -5.86 -8.59 13.91
C ILE A 428 -5.05 -7.86 12.85
N GLN A 429 -5.01 -8.35 11.60
CA GLN A 429 -4.29 -7.68 10.52
C GLN A 429 -4.81 -6.26 10.26
N ILE A 430 -6.14 -6.09 10.17
CA ILE A 430 -6.77 -4.78 9.97
C ILE A 430 -6.43 -3.84 11.13
N ALA A 431 -6.62 -4.28 12.38
CA ALA A 431 -6.32 -3.47 13.56
C ALA A 431 -4.83 -3.09 13.67
N PHE A 432 -3.93 -4.04 13.39
CA PHE A 432 -2.49 -3.82 13.46
C PHE A 432 -2.02 -2.79 12.43
N GLN A 433 -2.46 -2.94 11.17
CA GLN A 433 -2.08 -2.02 10.10
C GLN A 433 -2.72 -0.64 10.27
N LYS A 434 -3.95 -0.57 10.78
CA LYS A 434 -4.60 0.69 11.19
C LYS A 434 -3.77 1.44 12.23
N ASN A 435 -3.33 0.75 13.28
CA ASN A 435 -2.48 1.33 14.32
C ASN A 435 -1.11 1.82 13.80
N LEU A 436 -0.60 1.27 12.70
CA LEU A 436 0.61 1.78 12.02
C LEU A 436 0.31 3.03 11.17
N ASN A 437 -0.81 3.01 10.45
CA ASN A 437 -1.18 4.07 9.50
C ASN A 437 -1.62 5.35 10.22
N GLU A 438 -2.41 5.22 11.29
CA GLU A 438 -2.94 6.32 12.11
C GLU A 438 -1.98 6.83 13.18
N GLU A 439 -0.81 6.21 13.31
CA GLU A 439 0.26 6.63 14.22
C GLU A 439 0.58 8.12 13.98
N ASN A 440 0.40 8.98 14.99
CA ASN A 440 0.66 10.42 14.91
C ASN A 440 1.52 10.93 16.08
N GLY A 441 2.25 10.02 16.73
CA GLY A 441 3.13 10.32 17.84
C GLY A 441 4.27 11.25 17.44
N GLY A 442 4.80 11.95 18.43
CA GLY A 442 5.93 12.83 18.25
C GLY A 442 6.51 13.31 19.57
N ILE A 443 7.68 13.94 19.48
CA ILE A 443 8.45 14.39 20.64
C ILE A 443 8.68 15.89 20.52
N TRP A 444 8.44 16.61 21.61
CA TRP A 444 8.71 18.04 21.72
C TRP A 444 10.16 18.29 22.16
N PHE A 445 10.94 18.92 21.30
CA PHE A 445 12.35 19.26 21.53
C PHE A 445 12.58 20.77 21.48
N THR A 446 13.49 21.29 22.29
CA THR A 446 14.00 22.66 22.11
C THR A 446 14.84 22.76 20.83
N LYS A 447 15.16 23.98 20.38
CA LYS A 447 16.08 24.12 19.23
C LYS A 447 17.49 23.65 19.56
N GLU A 448 17.87 23.79 20.82
CA GLU A 448 19.14 23.35 21.40
C GLU A 448 19.25 21.81 21.40
N ASP A 449 18.16 21.10 21.69
CA ASP A 449 18.11 19.63 21.59
C ASP A 449 18.31 19.12 20.15
N LEU A 450 17.94 19.93 19.16
CA LEU A 450 18.03 19.62 17.72
C LEU A 450 19.28 20.21 17.04
N ASP A 451 20.31 20.63 17.80
CA ASP A 451 21.56 21.13 17.22
C ASP A 451 22.15 20.13 16.20
N GLY A 452 22.44 20.63 15.00
CA GLY A 452 22.95 19.87 13.85
C GLY A 452 21.89 19.48 12.83
N VAL A 453 20.60 19.39 13.20
CA VAL A 453 19.53 19.08 12.25
C VAL A 453 19.40 20.21 11.20
N PRO A 454 19.32 19.91 9.89
CA PRO A 454 19.24 20.92 8.84
C PRO A 454 18.05 21.89 9.01
N GLN A 455 18.28 23.18 8.72
CA GLN A 455 17.30 24.25 8.97
C GLN A 455 16.03 24.08 8.11
N ASP A 456 16.16 23.57 6.89
CA ASP A 456 15.05 23.25 5.99
C ASP A 456 14.14 22.15 6.57
N VAL A 457 14.70 21.20 7.33
CA VAL A 457 13.89 20.23 8.10
C VAL A 457 13.21 20.95 9.28
N LEU A 458 13.96 21.73 10.07
CA LEU A 458 13.43 22.43 11.25
C LEU A 458 12.30 23.42 10.91
N ASP A 459 12.36 24.06 9.74
CA ASP A 459 11.35 25.00 9.27
C ASP A 459 10.02 24.34 8.89
N THR A 460 10.01 23.01 8.68
CA THR A 460 8.79 22.23 8.42
C THR A 460 8.13 21.63 9.66
N LEU A 461 8.81 21.63 10.81
CA LEU A 461 8.30 21.05 12.06
C LEU A 461 7.23 21.94 12.72
N GLU A 462 6.25 21.30 13.35
CA GLU A 462 5.20 21.98 14.13
C GLU A 462 5.81 22.75 15.31
N LYS A 463 5.36 23.99 15.53
CA LYS A 463 5.87 24.89 16.57
C LYS A 463 4.98 24.82 17.80
N GLY A 464 5.60 24.58 18.95
CA GLY A 464 4.87 24.31 20.19
C GLY A 464 4.27 25.57 20.81
N THR A 465 3.13 25.38 21.47
CA THR A 465 2.38 26.39 22.20
C THR A 465 2.12 25.94 23.63
N GLY A 466 1.85 26.87 24.55
CA GLY A 466 1.57 26.54 25.95
C GLY A 466 2.76 25.89 26.64
N GLU A 467 2.58 24.69 27.21
CA GLU A 467 3.66 23.94 27.88
C GLU A 467 4.83 23.53 26.95
N ASN A 468 4.64 23.63 25.64
CA ASN A 468 5.66 23.38 24.62
C ASN A 468 6.09 24.66 23.88
N GLU A 469 5.77 25.85 24.40
CA GLU A 469 6.25 27.12 23.82
C GLU A 469 7.78 27.13 23.69
N GLY A 470 8.26 27.53 22.50
CA GLY A 470 9.68 27.53 22.16
C GLY A 470 10.23 26.18 21.65
N LYS A 471 9.44 25.09 21.65
CA LYS A 471 9.83 23.77 21.14
C LYS A 471 9.33 23.53 19.71
N LEU A 472 9.90 22.51 19.06
CA LEU A 472 9.48 21.93 17.80
C LEU A 472 9.02 20.48 18.02
N ARG A 473 7.95 20.04 17.36
CA ARG A 473 7.51 18.64 17.40
C ARG A 473 8.18 17.87 16.28
N LEU A 474 8.91 16.83 16.65
CA LEU A 474 9.42 15.82 15.72
C LEU A 474 8.38 14.70 15.62
N SER A 475 7.91 14.36 14.43
CA SER A 475 7.08 13.16 14.23
C SER A 475 7.93 11.91 14.01
N PHE A 476 7.33 10.72 14.11
CA PHE A 476 8.00 9.47 13.75
C PHE A 476 7.91 9.13 12.25
N LYS A 477 7.60 10.10 11.39
CA LYS A 477 7.60 9.94 9.92
C LYS A 477 9.00 10.13 9.36
N TYR A 478 9.30 9.47 8.25
CA TYR A 478 10.66 9.37 7.71
C TYR A 478 11.34 10.73 7.39
N PRO A 479 10.64 11.77 6.89
CA PRO A 479 11.22 13.10 6.66
C PRO A 479 11.76 13.78 7.93
N ASP A 480 11.20 13.50 9.10
CA ASP A 480 11.64 14.12 10.36
C ASP A 480 12.64 13.19 11.08
N LEU A 481 12.28 11.89 11.12
CA LEU A 481 12.96 10.84 11.88
C LEU A 481 14.39 10.59 11.38
N PHE A 482 14.56 10.40 10.06
CA PHE A 482 15.87 10.02 9.53
C PHE A 482 16.88 11.17 9.51
N PRO A 483 16.53 12.42 9.13
CA PRO A 483 17.43 13.55 9.30
C PRO A 483 17.81 13.77 10.76
N THR A 484 16.88 13.67 11.70
CA THR A 484 17.23 13.84 13.12
C THR A 484 18.19 12.75 13.61
N LEU A 485 17.96 11.47 13.27
CA LEU A 485 18.90 10.40 13.62
C LEU A 485 20.26 10.50 12.87
N LYS A 486 20.29 11.10 11.67
CA LYS A 486 21.55 11.35 10.91
C LYS A 486 22.33 12.56 11.44
N PHE A 487 21.66 13.62 11.90
CA PHE A 487 22.27 14.94 12.11
C PHE A 487 22.19 15.52 13.53
N ALA A 488 21.27 15.07 14.40
CA ALA A 488 21.18 15.59 15.76
C ALA A 488 22.45 15.21 16.55
N LYS A 489 23.21 16.25 16.93
CA LYS A 489 24.50 16.09 17.60
C LYS A 489 24.37 15.61 19.04
N ASN A 490 23.27 15.93 19.73
CA ASN A 490 23.01 15.49 21.09
C ASN A 490 22.69 13.97 21.11
N PRO A 491 23.51 13.12 21.76
CA PRO A 491 23.26 11.68 21.80
C PRO A 491 21.95 11.32 22.53
N GLU A 492 21.53 12.11 23.53
CA GLU A 492 20.28 11.87 24.26
C GLU A 492 19.04 12.17 23.41
N THR A 493 19.10 13.18 22.53
CA THR A 493 18.07 13.41 21.50
C THR A 493 17.94 12.19 20.61
N ARG A 494 19.05 11.66 20.07
CA ARG A 494 19.01 10.45 19.23
C ARG A 494 18.49 9.23 19.98
N ARG A 495 18.94 9.02 21.23
CA ARG A 495 18.48 7.94 22.12
C ARG A 495 16.97 7.99 22.31
N LYS A 496 16.43 9.16 22.67
CA LYS A 496 14.99 9.37 22.89
C LYS A 496 14.17 9.17 21.62
N VAL A 497 14.59 9.79 20.49
CA VAL A 497 13.95 9.61 19.18
C VAL A 497 13.89 8.14 18.78
N PHE A 498 14.98 7.39 19.00
CA PHE A 498 15.07 5.98 18.65
C PHE A 498 14.15 5.11 19.52
N ILE A 499 14.22 5.25 20.85
CA ILE A 499 13.43 4.42 21.79
C ILE A 499 11.94 4.69 21.65
N ASP A 500 11.52 5.96 21.55
CA ASP A 500 10.11 6.31 21.42
C ASP A 500 9.56 5.84 20.06
N ASN A 501 10.36 5.89 18.98
CA ASN A 501 9.98 5.33 17.67
C ASN A 501 9.80 3.79 17.71
N GLU A 502 10.61 3.05 18.48
CA GLU A 502 10.43 1.60 18.69
C GLU A 502 9.23 1.28 19.60
N ASN A 503 8.57 2.29 20.18
CA ASN A 503 7.41 2.16 21.08
C ASN A 503 6.13 2.84 20.56
N LYS A 504 6.16 3.48 19.38
CA LYS A 504 5.05 4.31 18.85
C LYS A 504 3.73 3.58 18.57
N CYS A 505 3.74 2.26 18.55
CA CYS A 505 2.56 1.41 18.34
C CYS A 505 2.43 0.32 19.41
N ASN A 506 2.70 0.58 20.69
CA ASN A 506 2.68 -0.46 21.73
C ASN A 506 1.34 -1.22 21.87
N GLN A 507 0.22 -0.65 21.43
CA GLN A 507 -1.07 -1.34 21.29
C GLN A 507 -1.05 -2.56 20.34
N ASN A 508 -0.05 -2.64 19.45
CA ASN A 508 0.18 -3.77 18.56
C ASN A 508 0.91 -4.96 19.20
N VAL A 509 1.53 -4.80 20.39
CA VAL A 509 2.21 -5.89 21.11
C VAL A 509 1.27 -7.07 21.44
N PRO A 510 0.10 -6.87 22.08
CA PRO A 510 -0.84 -7.97 22.34
C PRO A 510 -1.42 -8.56 21.06
N LEU A 511 -1.69 -7.73 20.04
CA LEU A 511 -2.18 -8.18 18.73
C LEU A 511 -1.17 -9.11 18.03
N PHE A 512 0.12 -8.78 18.09
CA PHE A 512 1.18 -9.63 17.53
C PHE A 512 1.29 -10.98 18.26
N LYS A 513 1.26 -10.96 19.60
CA LYS A 513 1.30 -12.16 20.44
C LYS A 513 0.12 -13.09 20.14
N GLU A 514 -1.09 -12.54 20.00
CA GLU A 514 -2.28 -13.31 19.62
C GLU A 514 -2.15 -13.89 18.20
N ALA A 515 -1.62 -13.11 17.25
CA ALA A 515 -1.44 -13.57 15.88
C ALA A 515 -0.49 -14.77 15.75
N ILE A 516 0.66 -14.77 16.44
CA ILE A 516 1.62 -15.89 16.34
C ILE A 516 1.07 -17.19 16.97
N LEU A 517 0.30 -17.08 18.07
CA LEU A 517 -0.40 -18.22 18.67
C LEU A 517 -1.43 -18.80 17.71
N LEU A 518 -2.35 -17.96 17.23
CA LEU A 518 -3.41 -18.36 16.29
C LEU A 518 -2.86 -18.97 14.99
N ARG A 519 -1.72 -18.47 14.49
CA ARG A 519 -1.01 -19.02 13.32
C ARG A 519 -0.50 -20.43 13.55
N ASP A 520 0.17 -20.66 14.69
CA ASP A 520 0.68 -21.97 15.06
C ASP A 520 -0.46 -22.98 15.29
N GLU A 521 -1.54 -22.56 15.97
CA GLU A 521 -2.75 -23.38 16.15
C GLU A 521 -3.36 -23.78 14.80
N ALA A 522 -3.56 -22.82 13.89
CA ALA A 522 -4.08 -23.08 12.55
C ALA A 522 -3.20 -24.04 11.72
N ALA A 523 -1.88 -23.88 11.79
CA ALA A 523 -0.94 -24.74 11.08
C ALA A 523 -0.97 -26.18 11.62
N ARG A 524 -1.02 -26.35 12.95
CA ARG A 524 -1.13 -27.67 13.61
C ARG A 524 -2.46 -28.36 13.32
N LEU A 525 -3.58 -27.61 13.27
CA LEU A 525 -4.88 -28.14 12.84
C LEU A 525 -4.81 -28.72 11.41
N LEU A 526 -4.09 -28.05 10.50
CA LEU A 526 -3.85 -28.53 9.13
C LEU A 526 -2.80 -29.66 9.03
N GLY A 527 -2.21 -30.11 10.14
CA GLY A 527 -1.22 -31.19 10.18
C GLY A 527 0.24 -30.75 9.90
N TYR A 528 0.53 -29.45 9.90
CA TYR A 528 1.91 -28.93 9.82
C TYR A 528 2.51 -28.85 11.24
N PRO A 529 3.85 -29.01 11.39
CA PRO A 529 4.49 -28.94 12.72
C PRO A 529 4.53 -27.53 13.30
N ASP A 530 4.47 -26.50 12.45
CA ASP A 530 4.53 -25.08 12.80
C ASP A 530 4.02 -24.20 11.63
N HIS A 531 3.84 -22.90 11.87
CA HIS A 531 3.36 -21.95 10.85
C HIS A 531 4.36 -21.77 9.71
N ALA A 532 5.67 -21.75 9.97
CA ALA A 532 6.66 -21.56 8.92
C ALA A 532 6.65 -22.71 7.90
N SER A 533 6.46 -23.95 8.35
CA SER A 533 6.31 -25.13 7.50
C SER A 533 5.11 -25.01 6.59
N PHE A 534 3.97 -24.53 7.12
CA PHE A 534 2.78 -24.22 6.31
C PHE A 534 3.07 -23.11 5.27
N ARG A 535 3.80 -22.06 5.64
CA ARG A 535 4.07 -20.89 4.77
C ARG A 535 5.12 -21.14 3.68
N ILE A 536 6.13 -21.96 3.97
CA ILE A 536 7.33 -22.14 3.13
C ILE A 536 7.18 -23.27 2.10
N GLU A 537 6.23 -24.20 2.29
CA GLU A 537 5.95 -25.29 1.34
C GLU A 537 5.75 -24.81 -0.13
N ASP A 538 5.05 -23.68 -0.32
CA ASP A 538 4.77 -23.06 -1.62
C ASP A 538 5.82 -22.03 -2.09
N LYS A 539 7.02 -22.05 -1.49
CA LYS A 539 8.14 -21.13 -1.79
C LYS A 539 9.25 -21.84 -2.57
N MET A 540 10.31 -21.13 -2.97
CA MET A 540 11.52 -21.77 -3.52
C MET A 540 12.30 -22.52 -2.45
N ALA A 541 12.33 -22.02 -1.21
CA ALA A 541 13.07 -22.64 -0.11
C ALA A 541 12.50 -24.01 0.35
N LYS A 542 11.21 -24.29 0.09
CA LYS A 542 10.43 -25.51 0.44
C LYS A 542 10.31 -25.89 1.92
N THR A 543 11.33 -25.66 2.76
CA THR A 543 11.33 -26.03 4.19
C THR A 543 11.89 -24.92 5.08
N PRO A 544 11.45 -24.82 6.35
CA PRO A 544 12.09 -23.94 7.33
C PRO A 544 13.57 -24.23 7.54
N LYS A 545 14.00 -25.50 7.40
CA LYS A 545 15.41 -25.88 7.54
C LYS A 545 16.28 -25.20 6.49
N THR A 546 15.85 -25.21 5.21
CA THR A 546 16.57 -24.52 4.12
C THR A 546 16.80 -23.04 4.44
N VAL A 547 15.79 -22.38 5.01
CA VAL A 547 15.85 -20.97 5.40
C VAL A 547 16.79 -20.76 6.59
N LEU A 548 16.64 -21.56 7.65
CA LEU A 548 17.47 -21.44 8.86
C LEU A 548 18.95 -21.78 8.61
N ASP A 549 19.23 -22.76 7.75
CA ASP A 549 20.59 -23.07 7.30
C ASP A 549 21.21 -21.87 6.57
N PHE A 550 20.49 -21.26 5.62
CA PHE A 550 20.93 -20.10 4.84
C PHE A 550 21.18 -18.86 5.72
N LEU A 551 20.21 -18.48 6.55
CA LEU A 551 20.34 -17.32 7.44
C LEU A 551 21.43 -17.55 8.50
N GLY A 552 21.63 -18.81 8.94
CA GLY A 552 22.68 -19.21 9.87
C GLY A 552 24.08 -19.07 9.26
N ASP A 553 24.31 -19.64 8.07
CA ASP A 553 25.58 -19.53 7.35
C ASP A 553 25.93 -18.06 7.06
N LEU A 554 24.97 -17.27 6.57
CA LEU A 554 25.17 -15.85 6.29
C LEU A 554 25.49 -15.05 7.56
N LYS A 555 24.82 -15.32 8.70
CA LYS A 555 25.16 -14.73 10.00
C LYS A 555 26.60 -15.05 10.41
N THR A 556 27.02 -16.31 10.30
CA THR A 556 28.38 -16.74 10.66
C THR A 556 29.44 -16.05 9.80
N ARG A 557 29.19 -15.88 8.50
CA ARG A 557 30.12 -15.21 7.57
C ARG A 557 30.19 -13.70 7.78
N LEU A 558 29.06 -13.04 8.07
CA LEU A 558 28.99 -11.59 8.26
C LEU A 558 29.49 -11.09 9.62
N ALA A 559 29.37 -11.89 10.69
CA ALA A 559 29.69 -11.44 12.04
C ALA A 559 31.12 -10.84 12.19
N PRO A 560 32.20 -11.42 11.61
CA PRO A 560 33.53 -10.80 11.66
C PRO A 560 33.65 -9.48 10.90
N GLY A 561 32.77 -9.20 9.93
CA GLY A 561 32.64 -7.90 9.27
C GLY A 561 31.96 -6.89 10.19
N GLY A 562 30.83 -7.28 10.78
CA GLY A 562 30.07 -6.44 11.72
C GLY A 562 30.90 -5.98 12.92
N VAL A 563 31.74 -6.85 13.50
CA VAL A 563 32.71 -6.47 14.56
C VAL A 563 33.63 -5.33 14.08
N LYS A 564 34.25 -5.46 12.90
CA LYS A 564 35.20 -4.46 12.38
C LYS A 564 34.54 -3.12 12.08
N GLU A 565 33.33 -3.16 11.50
CA GLU A 565 32.54 -1.97 11.22
C GLU A 565 32.17 -1.26 12.53
N ILE A 566 31.73 -1.99 13.57
CA ILE A 566 31.49 -1.42 14.91
C ILE A 566 32.77 -0.86 15.54
N GLU A 567 33.90 -1.56 15.49
CA GLU A 567 35.17 -1.08 16.04
C GLU A 567 35.59 0.26 15.41
N HIS A 568 35.42 0.40 14.10
CA HIS A 568 35.71 1.63 13.35
C HIS A 568 34.73 2.76 13.69
N LEU A 569 33.43 2.48 13.67
CA LEU A 569 32.38 3.45 14.04
C LEU A 569 32.46 3.88 15.51
N LEU A 570 32.90 2.99 16.41
CA LEU A 570 33.18 3.29 17.81
C LEU A 570 34.42 4.18 17.96
N ALA A 571 35.44 4.01 17.13
CA ALA A 571 36.59 4.91 17.08
C ALA A 571 36.22 6.31 16.56
N LEU A 572 35.30 6.42 15.60
CA LEU A 572 34.71 7.70 15.17
C LEU A 572 33.89 8.35 16.30
N LYS A 573 33.02 7.57 16.98
CA LYS A 573 32.28 8.03 18.17
C LYS A 573 33.20 8.57 19.26
N LYS A 574 34.28 7.85 19.57
CA LYS A 574 35.26 8.27 20.57
C LYS A 574 35.88 9.63 20.21
N LYS A 575 36.31 9.83 18.97
CA LYS A 575 36.88 11.10 18.49
C LYS A 575 35.88 12.25 18.55
N ASP A 576 34.63 12.04 18.14
CA ASP A 576 33.58 13.07 18.23
C ASP A 576 33.29 13.46 19.69
N HIS A 577 33.16 12.48 20.57
CA HIS A 577 32.92 12.72 22.00
C HIS A 577 34.11 13.45 22.65
N GLU A 578 35.36 13.07 22.35
CA GLU A 578 36.56 13.77 22.82
C GLU A 578 36.61 15.22 22.30
N ALA A 579 36.34 15.44 21.01
CA ALA A 579 36.35 16.77 20.40
C ALA A 579 35.25 17.72 20.93
N ARG A 580 34.13 17.15 21.40
CA ARG A 580 32.95 17.90 21.89
C ARG A 580 32.80 17.90 23.41
N GLY A 581 33.72 17.26 24.14
CA GLY A 581 33.68 17.17 25.60
C GLY A 581 32.52 16.32 26.15
N LEU A 582 32.04 15.34 25.39
CA LEU A 582 30.96 14.44 25.79
C LEU A 582 31.51 13.22 26.56
N PRO A 583 30.74 12.64 27.50
CA PRO A 583 31.13 11.39 28.15
C PRO A 583 31.19 10.23 27.14
N PHE A 584 32.18 9.36 27.27
CA PHE A 584 32.35 8.17 26.44
C PHE A 584 32.46 6.93 27.33
N ASP A 585 31.54 5.98 27.14
CA ASP A 585 31.38 4.78 27.97
C ASP A 585 31.96 3.50 27.35
N GLY A 586 32.53 3.60 26.14
CA GLY A 586 33.10 2.47 25.40
C GLY A 586 32.09 1.67 24.58
N ASN A 587 30.81 2.04 24.56
CA ASN A 587 29.76 1.31 23.82
C ASN A 587 29.38 2.00 22.51
N TYR A 588 28.91 1.22 21.54
CA TYR A 588 28.28 1.71 20.30
C TYR A 588 26.80 1.33 20.29
N TYR A 589 25.91 2.33 20.23
CA TYR A 589 24.48 2.12 20.44
C TYR A 589 23.65 2.18 19.15
N LEU A 590 22.44 1.61 19.19
CA LEU A 590 21.49 1.60 18.07
C LEU A 590 21.13 3.01 17.57
N TRP A 591 21.08 4.00 18.46
CA TRP A 591 20.83 5.41 18.14
C TRP A 591 22.08 6.20 17.70
N ASP A 592 23.28 5.60 17.79
CA ASP A 592 24.52 6.18 17.26
C ASP A 592 24.70 5.85 15.77
N HIS A 593 24.12 4.75 15.30
CA HIS A 593 24.43 4.17 13.99
C HIS A 593 24.31 5.15 12.82
N ARG A 594 23.12 5.75 12.62
CA ARG A 594 22.87 6.67 11.50
C ARG A 594 23.70 7.96 11.54
N PHE A 595 24.14 8.38 12.74
CA PHE A 595 24.93 9.61 12.90
C PHE A 595 26.39 9.39 12.48
N TYR A 596 27.00 8.29 12.92
CA TYR A 596 28.40 7.98 12.60
C TYR A 596 28.57 7.33 11.22
N ASP A 597 27.57 6.60 10.73
CA ASP A 597 27.50 6.14 9.33
C ASP A 597 27.63 7.32 8.35
N ARG A 598 26.78 8.36 8.53
CA ARG A 598 26.88 9.63 7.80
C ARG A 598 28.27 10.27 7.94
N MET A 599 28.78 10.42 9.18
CA MET A 599 30.10 11.05 9.40
C MET A 599 31.22 10.30 8.68
N MET A 600 31.16 8.97 8.64
CA MET A 600 32.15 8.14 7.95
C MET A 600 32.12 8.38 6.44
N VAL A 601 30.92 8.39 5.83
CA VAL A 601 30.75 8.71 4.39
C VAL A 601 31.29 10.12 4.07
N GLU A 602 30.93 11.13 4.86
CA GLU A 602 31.40 12.51 4.67
C GLU A 602 32.92 12.63 4.82
N GLN A 603 33.52 12.06 5.87
CA GLN A 603 34.92 12.28 6.23
C GLN A 603 35.89 11.39 5.45
N GLU A 604 35.51 10.15 5.14
CA GLU A 604 36.43 9.15 4.58
C GLU A 604 36.26 8.96 3.07
N TYR A 605 35.05 9.21 2.54
CA TYR A 605 34.74 9.06 1.11
C TYR A 605 34.58 10.42 0.39
N SER A 606 34.51 11.53 1.13
CA SER A 606 34.41 12.89 0.58
C SER A 606 33.24 13.07 -0.40
N ILE A 607 32.09 12.47 -0.08
CA ILE A 607 30.86 12.57 -0.86
C ILE A 607 29.94 13.63 -0.26
N ASP A 608 29.45 14.53 -1.12
CA ASP A 608 28.27 15.35 -0.86
C ASP A 608 27.09 14.76 -1.66
N GLU A 609 26.15 14.11 -0.96
CA GLU A 609 24.92 13.56 -1.54
C GLU A 609 24.15 14.61 -2.36
N ASN A 610 24.18 15.89 -1.93
CA ASN A 610 23.42 16.96 -2.57
C ASN A 610 24.07 17.40 -3.89
N ALA A 611 25.41 17.44 -3.94
CA ALA A 611 26.16 17.72 -5.16
C ALA A 611 25.99 16.60 -6.21
N ILE A 612 25.91 15.34 -5.77
CA ILE A 612 25.62 14.21 -6.66
C ILE A 612 24.18 14.27 -7.17
N ALA A 613 23.21 14.64 -6.33
CA ALA A 613 21.81 14.79 -6.74
C ALA A 613 21.60 15.81 -7.87
N GLU A 614 22.47 16.82 -8.02
CA GLU A 614 22.41 17.81 -9.11
C GLU A 614 22.51 17.20 -10.51
N TYR A 615 23.00 15.96 -10.61
CA TYR A 615 23.09 15.19 -11.85
C TYR A 615 21.91 14.24 -12.10
N PHE A 616 21.00 14.04 -11.14
CA PHE A 616 19.88 13.08 -11.27
C PHE A 616 18.54 13.78 -11.15
N ARG A 617 18.05 14.34 -12.27
CA ARG A 617 16.67 14.83 -12.35
C ARG A 617 15.70 13.65 -12.32
N SER A 618 14.55 13.79 -11.65
CA SER A 618 13.53 12.72 -11.60
C SER A 618 12.82 12.41 -12.93
N ARG A 619 13.00 13.24 -13.97
CA ARG A 619 12.45 13.03 -15.32
C ARG A 619 13.53 12.63 -16.32
N THR A 620 13.81 11.33 -16.38
CA THR A 620 14.68 10.70 -17.39
C THR A 620 13.83 9.99 -18.44
N VAL A 621 14.14 10.19 -19.73
CA VAL A 621 13.37 9.60 -20.84
C VAL A 621 14.09 8.37 -21.35
N TRP A 622 13.39 7.23 -21.37
CA TRP A 622 13.93 5.93 -21.76
C TRP A 622 13.49 5.56 -23.18
N PRO A 623 14.36 4.94 -24.02
CA PRO A 623 13.94 4.43 -25.33
C PRO A 623 12.79 3.42 -25.22
N GLY A 624 11.80 3.53 -26.12
CA GLY A 624 10.61 2.65 -26.14
C GLY A 624 9.44 3.09 -25.25
N LEU A 625 9.64 4.09 -24.38
CA LEU A 625 8.57 4.76 -23.64
C LEU A 625 8.13 6.03 -24.37
N VAL A 626 6.85 6.13 -24.72
CA VAL A 626 6.27 7.33 -25.33
C VAL A 626 5.43 8.05 -24.28
N GLU A 627 5.95 9.17 -23.76
CA GLU A 627 5.27 10.01 -22.78
C GLU A 627 4.03 10.65 -23.41
N LEU A 628 2.88 10.56 -22.73
CA LEU A 628 1.59 11.02 -23.25
C LEU A 628 1.32 12.47 -22.82
N THR A 629 1.27 13.38 -23.80
CA THR A 629 0.87 14.78 -23.59
C THR A 629 -0.61 14.89 -23.18
N PRO A 630 -1.08 16.03 -22.65
CA PRO A 630 -2.50 16.24 -22.38
C PRO A 630 -3.40 15.99 -23.60
N GLU A 631 -2.94 16.37 -24.80
CA GLU A 631 -3.64 16.13 -26.07
C GLU A 631 -3.70 14.65 -26.42
N ASP A 632 -2.61 13.90 -26.21
CA ASP A 632 -2.60 12.45 -26.42
C ASP A 632 -3.51 11.73 -25.43
N ARG A 633 -3.43 12.09 -24.14
CA ARG A 633 -4.29 11.56 -23.08
C ARG A 633 -5.77 11.77 -23.42
N LYS A 634 -6.14 12.99 -23.84
CA LYS A 634 -7.50 13.32 -24.27
C LYS A 634 -7.97 12.46 -25.45
N ARG A 635 -7.07 12.21 -26.41
CA ARG A 635 -7.35 11.50 -27.67
C ARG A 635 -7.47 9.97 -27.48
N ILE A 636 -6.70 9.37 -26.57
CA ILE A 636 -6.78 7.92 -26.28
C ILE A 636 -7.78 7.56 -25.18
N SER A 637 -8.25 8.55 -24.41
CA SER A 637 -9.23 8.34 -23.34
C SER A 637 -10.58 7.90 -23.91
N PRO A 638 -11.19 6.80 -23.39
CA PRO A 638 -12.53 6.36 -23.77
C PRO A 638 -13.63 7.43 -23.60
N THR A 639 -13.44 8.41 -22.70
CA THR A 639 -14.40 9.47 -22.43
C THR A 639 -14.12 10.76 -23.21
N GLY A 640 -13.00 10.83 -23.94
CA GLY A 640 -12.53 12.06 -24.60
C GLY A 640 -11.99 13.14 -23.65
N LYS A 641 -11.67 12.76 -22.40
CA LYS A 641 -11.08 13.63 -21.36
C LYS A 641 -9.72 13.12 -20.90
N ALA A 642 -8.75 14.02 -20.72
CA ALA A 642 -7.39 13.63 -20.34
C ALA A 642 -7.27 13.28 -18.84
N GLU A 643 -8.07 13.98 -18.03
CA GLU A 643 -8.20 13.81 -16.59
C GLU A 643 -8.79 12.45 -16.21
N ASP A 644 -9.72 11.91 -17.00
CA ASP A 644 -10.41 10.64 -16.72
C ASP A 644 -9.49 9.39 -16.78
N ILE A 645 -8.23 9.52 -17.23
CA ILE A 645 -7.23 8.42 -17.30
C ILE A 645 -6.06 8.59 -16.33
N ALA A 646 -6.15 9.53 -15.38
CA ALA A 646 -5.18 9.74 -14.30
C ALA A 646 -5.92 10.06 -12.98
N TRP A 647 -5.30 9.75 -11.84
CA TRP A 647 -5.86 10.08 -10.52
C TRP A 647 -5.37 11.41 -9.93
N HIS A 648 -4.38 12.05 -10.56
CA HIS A 648 -3.77 13.31 -10.12
C HIS A 648 -2.96 13.95 -11.26
N ASP A 649 -2.87 15.28 -11.31
CA ASP A 649 -2.21 16.03 -12.40
C ASP A 649 -0.70 15.73 -12.53
N ASP A 650 0.00 15.60 -11.40
CA ASP A 650 1.42 15.21 -11.34
C ASP A 650 1.75 13.81 -11.95
N VAL A 651 0.74 13.01 -12.32
CA VAL A 651 0.96 11.65 -12.83
C VAL A 651 1.43 11.69 -14.27
N ILE A 652 2.61 11.10 -14.51
CA ILE A 652 3.18 10.91 -15.86
C ILE A 652 2.71 9.55 -16.38
N ILE A 653 2.25 9.50 -17.64
CA ILE A 653 1.80 8.26 -18.28
C ILE A 653 2.64 8.03 -19.54
N PHE A 654 3.16 6.82 -19.70
CA PHE A 654 3.81 6.36 -20.92
C PHE A 654 3.00 5.23 -21.55
N SER A 655 2.88 5.26 -22.88
CA SER A 655 2.58 4.05 -23.64
C SER A 655 3.89 3.31 -23.94
N VAL A 656 3.90 2.00 -23.68
CA VAL A 656 5.10 1.15 -23.77
C VAL A 656 4.98 0.26 -24.99
N TRP A 657 6.06 0.21 -25.77
CA TRP A 657 6.10 -0.51 -27.04
C TRP A 657 7.38 -1.32 -27.17
N ASP A 658 7.24 -2.48 -27.80
CA ASP A 658 8.35 -3.29 -28.27
C ASP A 658 9.08 -2.54 -29.40
N ASP A 659 10.39 -2.74 -29.53
CA ASP A 659 11.13 -2.22 -30.67
C ASP A 659 10.97 -3.12 -31.91
N ALA A 660 11.48 -2.65 -33.05
CA ALA A 660 11.37 -3.35 -34.33
C ALA A 660 11.99 -4.76 -34.32
N GLY A 661 12.92 -5.08 -33.40
CA GLY A 661 13.47 -6.43 -33.23
C GLY A 661 12.47 -7.41 -32.62
N GLU A 662 11.53 -6.91 -31.82
CA GLU A 662 10.42 -7.66 -31.19
C GLU A 662 9.08 -7.47 -31.92
N GLY A 663 9.09 -6.80 -33.07
CA GLY A 663 7.93 -6.65 -33.96
C GLY A 663 7.04 -5.43 -33.67
N ASP A 664 7.55 -4.38 -33.01
CA ASP A 664 6.85 -3.10 -32.80
C ASP A 664 5.49 -3.21 -32.06
N GLY A 665 5.28 -4.30 -31.31
CA GLY A 665 4.04 -4.57 -30.59
C GLY A 665 3.77 -3.59 -29.44
N PHE A 666 2.51 -3.28 -29.17
CA PHE A 666 2.12 -2.62 -27.93
C PHE A 666 2.41 -3.54 -26.73
N VAL A 667 2.90 -2.98 -25.62
CA VAL A 667 3.28 -3.74 -24.42
C VAL A 667 2.34 -3.43 -23.26
N GLY A 668 1.97 -2.17 -23.04
CA GLY A 668 1.12 -1.76 -21.93
C GLY A 668 1.29 -0.27 -21.58
N TYR A 669 0.82 0.10 -20.38
CA TYR A 669 0.96 1.47 -19.85
C TYR A 669 1.79 1.51 -18.57
N LEU A 670 2.69 2.49 -18.50
CA LEU A 670 3.50 2.79 -17.31
C LEU A 670 3.07 4.14 -16.74
N TYR A 671 2.66 4.15 -15.48
CA TYR A 671 2.31 5.35 -14.73
C TYR A 671 3.42 5.66 -13.72
N LEU A 672 3.83 6.93 -13.62
CA LEU A 672 4.76 7.41 -12.59
C LEU A 672 4.04 8.45 -11.73
N ASP A 673 3.93 8.17 -10.44
CA ASP A 673 3.42 9.07 -9.41
C ASP A 673 4.52 9.29 -8.37
N LEU A 674 5.42 10.22 -8.66
CA LEU A 674 6.73 10.30 -7.98
C LEU A 674 6.76 11.16 -6.72
N HIS A 675 5.73 11.96 -6.45
CA HIS A 675 5.80 13.05 -5.48
C HIS A 675 4.88 12.88 -4.26
N PRO A 676 5.28 13.31 -3.05
CA PRO A 676 4.44 13.22 -1.86
C PRO A 676 3.27 14.21 -1.94
N ARG A 677 2.12 13.81 -1.36
CA ARG A 677 0.94 14.64 -1.11
C ARG A 677 0.08 14.05 0.02
N PRO A 678 -0.76 14.83 0.71
CA PRO A 678 -1.64 14.32 1.75
C PRO A 678 -2.53 13.17 1.25
N GLY A 679 -2.63 12.09 2.04
CA GLY A 679 -3.44 10.92 1.72
C GLY A 679 -2.82 9.94 0.71
N LYS A 680 -1.63 10.23 0.16
CA LYS A 680 -0.88 9.29 -0.68
C LYS A 680 -0.08 8.29 0.16
N TYR A 681 0.06 7.07 -0.34
CA TYR A 681 0.93 6.02 0.20
C TYR A 681 2.38 6.51 0.38
N GLY A 682 2.89 6.40 1.62
CA GLY A 682 4.14 7.03 2.05
C GLY A 682 5.43 6.23 1.82
N HIS A 683 5.38 5.12 1.08
CA HIS A 683 6.55 4.33 0.69
C HIS A 683 6.70 4.27 -0.83
N ALA A 684 7.84 3.77 -1.30
CA ALA A 684 7.98 3.35 -2.69
C ALA A 684 7.24 2.01 -2.90
N ALA A 685 6.52 1.87 -4.01
CA ALA A 685 5.90 0.61 -4.44
C ALA A 685 5.45 0.66 -5.92
N ASN A 686 5.52 -0.48 -6.61
CA ASN A 686 4.86 -0.71 -7.89
C ASN A 686 3.49 -1.41 -7.72
N PHE A 687 2.44 -0.78 -8.26
CA PHE A 687 1.07 -1.30 -8.28
C PHE A 687 0.67 -1.75 -9.68
N SER A 688 0.38 -3.04 -9.87
CA SER A 688 -0.18 -3.57 -11.12
C SER A 688 -1.67 -3.20 -11.21
N LEU A 689 -1.97 -2.08 -11.88
CA LEU A 689 -3.31 -1.49 -12.03
C LEU A 689 -4.27 -2.42 -12.77
N GLN A 690 -3.81 -3.01 -13.88
CA GLN A 690 -4.56 -3.99 -14.67
C GLN A 690 -3.60 -5.08 -15.18
N PRO A 691 -3.92 -6.37 -15.01
CA PRO A 691 -3.04 -7.45 -15.43
C PRO A 691 -3.15 -7.73 -16.93
N GLY A 692 -2.06 -8.19 -17.54
CA GLY A 692 -2.05 -8.74 -18.88
C GLY A 692 -2.42 -10.23 -18.92
N PHE A 693 -3.17 -10.64 -19.94
CA PHE A 693 -3.66 -12.02 -20.09
C PHE A 693 -4.04 -12.33 -21.54
N LEU A 694 -4.24 -13.60 -21.88
CA LEU A 694 -4.96 -13.95 -23.11
C LEU A 694 -6.47 -13.84 -22.83
N LYS A 695 -7.24 -13.22 -23.74
CA LYS A 695 -8.70 -12.96 -23.69
C LYS A 695 -9.52 -14.00 -24.45
N ALA A 696 -10.85 -14.01 -24.24
CA ALA A 696 -11.96 -14.61 -25.01
C ALA A 696 -12.07 -14.24 -26.51
N ASP A 697 -10.92 -14.09 -27.17
CA ASP A 697 -10.73 -14.11 -28.63
C ASP A 697 -9.32 -14.65 -29.04
N GLY A 698 -8.53 -15.12 -28.06
CA GLY A 698 -7.13 -15.49 -28.24
C GLY A 698 -6.19 -14.29 -28.40
N THR A 699 -6.70 -13.05 -28.43
CA THR A 699 -5.88 -11.84 -28.37
C THR A 699 -5.38 -11.59 -26.95
N ARG A 700 -4.48 -10.62 -26.79
CA ARG A 700 -3.93 -10.23 -25.49
C ARG A 700 -4.66 -8.99 -24.93
N ARG A 701 -5.03 -9.05 -23.65
CA ARG A 701 -5.20 -7.86 -22.82
C ARG A 701 -3.82 -7.43 -22.35
N TYR A 702 -3.50 -6.15 -22.51
CA TYR A 702 -2.21 -5.59 -22.11
C TYR A 702 -2.29 -5.01 -20.69
N PRO A 703 -1.19 -5.08 -19.90
CA PRO A 703 -1.17 -4.53 -18.57
C PRO A 703 -1.12 -3.00 -18.50
N ALA A 704 -1.44 -2.49 -17.31
CA ALA A 704 -1.11 -1.15 -16.87
C ALA A 704 -0.54 -1.22 -15.44
N THR A 705 0.53 -0.49 -15.17
CA THR A 705 1.30 -0.58 -13.92
C THR A 705 1.73 0.81 -13.45
N ALA A 706 1.85 1.02 -12.14
CA ALA A 706 2.11 2.33 -11.54
C ALA A 706 3.22 2.30 -10.50
N LEU A 707 4.28 3.09 -10.72
CA LEU A 707 5.30 3.37 -9.72
C LEU A 707 4.81 4.53 -8.85
N VAL A 708 4.65 4.26 -7.56
CA VAL A 708 4.28 5.22 -6.54
C VAL A 708 5.52 5.47 -5.68
N CYS A 709 6.09 6.68 -5.76
CA CYS A 709 7.26 7.10 -4.98
C CYS A 709 6.98 8.44 -4.27
N ASN A 710 7.91 8.89 -3.41
CA ASN A 710 7.73 10.09 -2.59
C ASN A 710 8.95 11.04 -2.64
N PHE A 711 9.53 11.21 -3.81
CA PHE A 711 10.65 12.10 -4.07
C PHE A 711 10.23 13.57 -4.06
N SER A 712 11.10 14.46 -3.56
CA SER A 712 10.84 15.89 -3.41
C SER A 712 10.30 16.54 -4.68
N LYS A 713 9.24 17.36 -4.54
CA LYS A 713 8.64 18.10 -5.66
C LYS A 713 9.63 19.14 -6.24
N PRO A 714 9.54 19.46 -7.54
CA PRO A 714 10.22 20.64 -8.06
C PRO A 714 9.72 21.92 -7.39
N THR A 715 10.60 22.90 -7.25
CA THR A 715 10.29 24.28 -6.86
C THR A 715 10.38 25.19 -8.08
N GLU A 716 9.93 26.45 -7.97
CA GLU A 716 10.07 27.43 -9.05
C GLU A 716 11.52 27.64 -9.53
N LYS A 717 12.51 27.36 -8.67
CA LYS A 717 13.94 27.65 -8.91
C LYS A 717 14.82 26.42 -9.11
N LYS A 718 14.41 25.26 -8.58
CA LYS A 718 15.20 24.02 -8.58
C LYS A 718 14.29 22.83 -8.92
N PRO A 719 14.61 22.02 -9.95
CA PRO A 719 13.81 20.85 -10.29
C PRO A 719 13.87 19.79 -9.19
N SER A 720 13.01 18.78 -9.30
CA SER A 720 13.10 17.58 -8.47
C SER A 720 14.39 16.82 -8.83
N LEU A 721 15.28 16.74 -7.85
CA LEU A 721 16.55 16.03 -7.90
C LEU A 721 16.48 14.82 -6.98
N LEU A 722 17.06 13.71 -7.42
CA LEU A 722 17.12 12.46 -6.69
C LEU A 722 18.52 12.26 -6.11
N LYS A 723 18.59 11.90 -4.83
CA LYS A 723 19.78 11.32 -4.23
C LYS A 723 20.05 9.94 -4.84
N HIS A 724 21.27 9.42 -4.68
CA HIS A 724 21.64 8.13 -5.28
C HIS A 724 20.79 6.96 -4.77
N ASP A 725 20.44 6.94 -3.48
CA ASP A 725 19.52 5.98 -2.87
C ASP A 725 18.07 6.10 -3.41
N GLU A 726 17.62 7.31 -3.71
CA GLU A 726 16.35 7.56 -4.41
C GLU A 726 16.39 7.04 -5.87
N VAL A 727 17.52 7.16 -6.56
CA VAL A 727 17.72 6.57 -7.91
C VAL A 727 17.72 5.04 -7.85
N VAL A 728 18.39 4.42 -6.86
CA VAL A 728 18.33 2.97 -6.61
C VAL A 728 16.89 2.53 -6.33
N THR A 729 16.16 3.28 -5.50
CA THR A 729 14.75 3.03 -5.19
C THR A 729 13.87 3.11 -6.45
N LEU A 730 14.05 4.12 -7.29
CA LEU A 730 13.32 4.26 -8.56
C LEU A 730 13.60 3.07 -9.50
N PHE A 731 14.83 2.58 -9.56
CA PHE A 731 15.21 1.41 -10.34
C PHE A 731 14.63 0.10 -9.79
N HIS A 732 14.55 -0.04 -8.47
CA HIS A 732 13.89 -1.17 -7.81
C HIS A 732 12.42 -1.26 -8.24
N GLU A 733 11.65 -0.18 -8.08
CA GLU A 733 10.24 -0.14 -8.49
C GLU A 733 10.04 -0.27 -10.01
N LEU A 734 10.97 0.28 -10.79
CA LEU A 734 10.99 0.09 -12.24
C LEU A 734 11.22 -1.37 -12.62
N GLY A 735 11.97 -2.14 -11.84
CA GLY A 735 12.11 -3.59 -12.06
C GLY A 735 10.80 -4.35 -11.87
N HIS A 736 10.01 -3.99 -10.85
CA HIS A 736 8.65 -4.52 -10.68
C HIS A 736 7.73 -4.09 -11.83
N GLY A 737 7.79 -2.82 -12.25
CA GLY A 737 7.01 -2.30 -13.37
C GLY A 737 7.36 -2.96 -14.72
N ILE A 738 8.66 -3.19 -14.99
CA ILE A 738 9.14 -3.92 -16.17
C ILE A 738 8.69 -5.38 -16.12
N HIS A 739 8.73 -6.04 -14.95
CA HIS A 739 8.24 -7.41 -14.78
C HIS A 739 6.74 -7.53 -15.11
N ASP A 740 5.94 -6.56 -14.68
CA ASP A 740 4.51 -6.47 -15.01
C ASP A 740 4.29 -6.27 -16.52
N LEU A 741 4.88 -5.23 -17.09
CA LEU A 741 4.78 -4.90 -18.52
C LEU A 741 5.26 -6.04 -19.44
N ALA A 742 6.35 -6.71 -19.05
CA ALA A 742 6.90 -7.84 -19.80
C ALA A 742 6.10 -9.14 -19.61
N GLY A 743 5.20 -9.26 -18.63
CA GLY A 743 4.44 -10.49 -18.38
C GLY A 743 3.64 -10.96 -19.61
N ARG A 744 3.73 -12.25 -19.95
CA ARG A 744 3.03 -12.87 -21.11
C ARG A 744 2.22 -14.10 -20.74
N THR A 745 1.73 -14.18 -19.51
CA THR A 745 0.86 -15.26 -19.04
C THR A 745 -0.47 -15.35 -19.78
N ARG A 746 -1.10 -16.53 -19.70
CA ARG A 746 -2.47 -16.78 -20.16
C ARG A 746 -3.48 -16.20 -19.18
N PHE A 747 -3.15 -16.19 -17.87
CA PHE A 747 -4.05 -15.97 -16.75
C PHE A 747 -3.55 -14.86 -15.78
N ALA A 748 -4.43 -13.99 -15.26
CA ALA A 748 -4.00 -12.85 -14.43
C ALA A 748 -3.32 -13.16 -13.08
N ARG A 749 -3.57 -14.28 -12.35
CA ARG A 749 -2.85 -14.62 -11.07
C ARG A 749 -1.42 -15.00 -11.23
N TYR A 750 -0.99 -15.16 -12.48
CA TYR A 750 0.39 -15.41 -12.80
C TYR A 750 1.00 -14.20 -13.50
N HIS A 751 0.23 -13.16 -13.79
CA HIS A 751 0.73 -11.99 -14.49
C HIS A 751 1.72 -11.19 -13.63
N GLY A 752 2.76 -10.68 -14.28
CA GLY A 752 3.76 -9.80 -13.67
C GLY A 752 4.38 -10.39 -12.41
N THR A 753 4.45 -9.56 -11.38
CA THR A 753 5.05 -9.86 -10.06
C THR A 753 4.26 -10.87 -9.21
N SER A 754 3.30 -11.61 -9.80
CA SER A 754 2.50 -12.64 -9.10
C SER A 754 3.28 -13.98 -8.92
N THR A 755 4.56 -13.90 -8.57
CA THR A 755 5.46 -15.02 -8.30
C THR A 755 5.44 -15.43 -6.82
N VAL A 756 6.19 -16.46 -6.46
CA VAL A 756 6.52 -16.77 -5.05
C VAL A 756 7.29 -15.61 -4.39
N ARG A 757 7.12 -15.48 -3.06
CA ARG A 757 7.56 -14.30 -2.28
C ARG A 757 9.06 -14.25 -2.00
N ASP A 758 9.74 -15.40 -2.10
CA ASP A 758 11.19 -15.53 -2.05
C ASP A 758 11.84 -15.45 -3.45
N PHE A 759 11.07 -15.04 -4.46
CA PHE A 759 11.57 -14.71 -5.80
C PHE A 759 11.21 -13.28 -6.26
N VAL A 760 10.10 -12.72 -5.76
CA VAL A 760 9.49 -11.50 -6.34
C VAL A 760 10.43 -10.28 -6.36
N GLU A 761 11.36 -10.17 -5.40
CA GLU A 761 12.35 -9.09 -5.35
C GLU A 761 13.59 -9.35 -6.22
N ALA A 762 13.76 -10.56 -6.77
CA ALA A 762 14.97 -10.87 -7.55
C ALA A 762 15.06 -10.06 -8.86
N PRO A 763 13.95 -9.79 -9.60
CA PRO A 763 13.96 -8.86 -10.73
C PRO A 763 14.29 -7.41 -10.36
N SER A 764 13.71 -6.87 -9.29
CA SER A 764 13.92 -5.47 -8.85
C SER A 764 15.34 -5.26 -8.34
N GLN A 765 15.81 -6.12 -7.42
CA GLN A 765 17.18 -6.09 -6.89
C GLN A 765 18.25 -6.33 -7.96
N MET A 766 17.93 -7.05 -9.05
CA MET A 766 18.89 -7.23 -10.14
C MET A 766 19.17 -5.88 -10.83
N LEU A 767 18.11 -5.09 -11.08
CA LEU A 767 18.20 -3.81 -11.76
C LEU A 767 18.85 -2.70 -10.92
N GLU A 768 18.81 -2.79 -9.59
CA GLU A 768 19.59 -1.90 -8.71
C GLU A 768 21.10 -1.87 -9.07
N ASN A 769 21.65 -2.96 -9.61
CA ASN A 769 23.06 -3.02 -10.00
C ASN A 769 23.44 -2.10 -11.17
N TRP A 770 22.47 -1.62 -11.97
CA TRP A 770 22.74 -0.58 -12.97
C TRP A 770 23.10 0.74 -12.28
N CYS A 771 22.44 1.09 -11.18
CA CYS A 771 22.76 2.27 -10.37
C CYS A 771 24.15 2.21 -9.72
N TRP A 772 24.81 1.05 -9.74
CA TRP A 772 26.17 0.83 -9.22
C TRP A 772 27.21 0.53 -10.33
N THR A 773 26.84 0.67 -11.60
CA THR A 773 27.76 0.42 -12.73
C THR A 773 28.27 1.75 -13.31
N PRO A 774 29.59 1.99 -13.43
CA PRO A 774 30.13 3.30 -13.81
C PRO A 774 29.57 3.87 -15.12
N SER A 775 29.52 3.03 -16.16
CA SER A 775 29.00 3.43 -17.48
C SER A 775 27.51 3.78 -17.47
N GLN A 776 26.75 3.15 -16.56
CA GLN A 776 25.32 3.39 -16.41
C GLN A 776 25.10 4.65 -15.59
N ILE A 777 25.72 4.80 -14.41
CA ILE A 777 25.69 6.04 -13.60
C ILE A 777 25.98 7.26 -14.48
N LYS A 778 27.01 7.18 -15.33
CA LYS A 778 27.31 8.21 -16.32
C LYS A 778 26.15 8.44 -17.29
N SER A 779 25.69 7.40 -18.00
CA SER A 779 24.58 7.48 -18.96
C SER A 779 23.25 7.97 -18.36
N LEU A 780 23.04 7.82 -17.06
CA LEU A 780 21.84 8.28 -16.33
C LEU A 780 21.96 9.72 -15.83
N SER A 781 23.17 10.25 -15.77
CA SER A 781 23.48 11.57 -15.25
C SER A 781 23.26 12.68 -16.27
N SER A 782 22.82 13.85 -15.81
CA SER A 782 22.90 15.13 -16.52
C SER A 782 22.68 16.27 -15.53
N HIS A 783 23.72 17.07 -15.27
CA HIS A 783 23.67 18.22 -14.37
C HIS A 783 22.50 19.16 -14.72
N TYR A 784 21.72 19.55 -13.72
CA TYR A 784 20.43 20.20 -13.98
C TYR A 784 20.50 21.62 -14.56
N GLU A 785 21.60 22.35 -14.39
CA GLU A 785 21.82 23.64 -15.09
C GLU A 785 22.63 23.48 -16.38
N THR A 786 23.83 22.89 -16.30
CA THR A 786 24.82 22.86 -17.40
C THR A 786 24.60 21.75 -18.44
N GLY A 787 23.80 20.72 -18.13
CA GLY A 787 23.64 19.53 -18.98
C GLY A 787 24.89 18.63 -19.06
N GLN A 788 25.90 18.86 -18.22
CA GLN A 788 27.13 18.07 -18.20
C GLN A 788 26.90 16.70 -17.55
N GLN A 789 27.59 15.67 -18.04
CA GLN A 789 27.64 14.35 -17.39
C GLN A 789 28.34 14.44 -16.04
N ILE A 790 28.02 13.54 -15.12
CA ILE A 790 28.73 13.44 -13.84
C ILE A 790 30.22 13.10 -14.08
N PRO A 791 31.16 13.80 -13.39
CA PRO A 791 32.60 13.49 -13.46
C PRO A 791 32.93 12.05 -13.06
N ASP A 792 33.94 11.46 -13.71
CA ASP A 792 34.37 10.09 -13.43
C ASP A 792 34.90 9.92 -11.99
N ASP A 793 35.51 10.95 -11.39
CA ASP A 793 35.98 10.89 -10.00
C ASP A 793 34.83 10.88 -8.98
N LEU A 794 33.69 11.51 -9.28
CA LEU A 794 32.48 11.40 -8.46
C LEU A 794 31.81 10.04 -8.63
N ILE A 795 31.85 9.44 -9.83
CA ILE A 795 31.39 8.06 -10.05
C ILE A 795 32.23 7.08 -9.22
N GLU A 796 33.56 7.19 -9.27
CA GLU A 796 34.47 6.32 -8.52
C GLU A 796 34.24 6.41 -7.01
N LYS A 797 34.07 7.62 -6.46
CA LYS A 797 33.71 7.83 -5.05
C LYS A 797 32.36 7.21 -4.71
N GLN A 798 31.30 7.49 -5.49
CA GLN A 798 29.97 6.93 -5.24
C GLN A 798 29.97 5.41 -5.25
N ILE A 799 30.71 4.77 -6.16
CA ILE A 799 30.85 3.31 -6.19
C ILE A 799 31.64 2.80 -4.98
N ALA A 800 32.66 3.52 -4.51
CA ALA A 800 33.41 3.14 -3.31
C ALA A 800 32.53 3.11 -2.05
N THR A 801 31.46 3.92 -1.98
CA THR A 801 30.48 3.85 -0.88
C THR A 801 29.49 2.68 -0.95
N LYS A 802 29.49 1.86 -2.01
CA LYS A 802 28.52 0.74 -2.13
C LYS A 802 28.56 -0.22 -0.94
N HIS A 803 29.76 -0.51 -0.43
CA HIS A 803 30.00 -1.50 0.61
C HIS A 803 30.29 -0.88 1.99
N VAL A 804 29.89 0.38 2.18
CA VAL A 804 29.97 1.05 3.48
C VAL A 804 28.95 0.44 4.45
N ASN A 805 29.45 -0.10 5.57
CA ASN A 805 28.65 -0.72 6.62
C ASN A 805 27.73 -1.86 6.13
N ASP A 806 28.15 -2.55 5.07
CA ASP A 806 27.39 -3.61 4.40
C ASP A 806 27.14 -4.80 5.33
N ALA A 807 28.10 -5.12 6.22
CA ALA A 807 27.91 -6.22 7.16
C ALA A 807 26.86 -5.87 8.22
N LEU A 808 26.90 -4.68 8.81
CA LEU A 808 25.88 -4.22 9.76
C LEU A 808 24.50 -4.07 9.12
N PHE A 809 24.42 -3.60 7.88
CA PHE A 809 23.16 -3.56 7.13
C PHE A 809 22.56 -4.98 6.98
N ASN A 810 23.36 -5.94 6.51
CA ASN A 810 22.89 -7.32 6.30
C ASN A 810 22.63 -8.07 7.62
N LEU A 811 23.41 -7.84 8.67
CA LEU A 811 23.14 -8.38 10.02
C LEU A 811 21.81 -7.84 10.58
N ARG A 812 21.43 -6.59 10.28
CA ARG A 812 20.09 -6.07 10.61
C ARG A 812 18.97 -6.76 9.82
N GLN A 813 19.17 -7.09 8.54
CA GLN A 813 18.19 -7.88 7.77
C GLN A 813 18.08 -9.32 8.32
N LEU A 814 19.20 -9.92 8.73
CA LEU A 814 19.24 -11.21 9.40
C LEU A 814 18.51 -11.21 10.74
N HIS A 815 18.58 -10.13 11.52
CA HIS A 815 17.79 -9.97 12.75
C HIS A 815 16.29 -10.13 12.48
N PHE A 816 15.76 -9.42 11.47
CA PHE A 816 14.36 -9.55 11.08
C PHE A 816 14.00 -10.95 10.57
N GLY A 817 14.81 -11.52 9.68
CA GLY A 817 14.57 -12.86 9.13
C GLY A 817 14.62 -13.96 10.20
N LEU A 818 15.59 -13.90 11.12
CA LEU A 818 15.72 -14.88 12.19
C LEU A 818 14.66 -14.69 13.29
N PHE A 819 14.24 -13.45 13.59
CA PHE A 819 13.11 -13.22 14.49
C PHE A 819 11.79 -13.75 13.91
N ASP A 820 11.47 -13.43 12.64
CA ASP A 820 10.29 -13.94 11.93
C ASP A 820 10.26 -15.47 11.90
N MET A 821 11.39 -16.11 11.61
CA MET A 821 11.46 -17.57 11.67
C MET A 821 11.28 -18.09 13.10
N LYS A 822 11.96 -17.52 14.10
CA LYS A 822 11.94 -18.01 15.49
C LYS A 822 10.52 -18.03 16.09
N VAL A 823 9.72 -16.99 15.85
CA VAL A 823 8.33 -16.90 16.36
C VAL A 823 7.33 -17.76 15.57
N HIS A 824 7.73 -18.29 14.42
CA HIS A 824 6.90 -19.15 13.55
C HIS A 824 7.42 -20.59 13.40
N THR A 825 8.53 -20.96 14.06
CA THR A 825 9.03 -22.34 14.21
C THR A 825 9.17 -22.79 15.68
N PRO A 826 8.15 -22.64 16.54
CA PRO A 826 8.19 -23.19 17.90
C PRO A 826 8.12 -24.73 17.86
N LYS A 827 8.71 -25.42 18.83
CA LYS A 827 8.60 -26.89 18.89
C LYS A 827 7.20 -27.32 19.30
N THR A 828 6.59 -26.58 20.23
CA THR A 828 5.23 -26.81 20.73
C THR A 828 4.49 -25.49 20.90
N HIS A 829 3.16 -25.54 21.02
CA HIS A 829 2.33 -24.34 21.17
C HIS A 829 2.62 -23.60 22.49
N GLU A 830 2.87 -24.36 23.55
CA GLU A 830 3.14 -23.88 24.91
C GLU A 830 4.47 -23.11 25.01
N GLU A 831 5.44 -23.39 24.13
CA GLU A 831 6.65 -22.56 23.98
C GLU A 831 6.28 -21.14 23.50
N LEU A 832 5.30 -20.98 22.61
CA LEU A 832 4.83 -19.65 22.19
C LEU A 832 4.01 -18.96 23.27
N GLU A 833 3.20 -19.67 24.06
CA GLU A 833 2.38 -19.06 25.11
C GLU A 833 3.25 -18.30 26.12
N THR A 834 4.35 -18.92 26.55
CA THR A 834 5.27 -18.38 27.57
C THR A 834 6.33 -17.41 27.02
N LEU A 835 6.49 -17.30 25.70
CA LEU A 835 7.50 -16.45 25.06
C LEU A 835 7.28 -14.95 25.31
N ASP A 836 8.26 -14.27 25.91
CA ASP A 836 8.38 -12.81 25.86
C ASP A 836 8.94 -12.38 24.50
N VAL A 837 8.05 -11.82 23.68
CA VAL A 837 8.33 -11.47 22.28
C VAL A 837 9.20 -10.22 22.17
N SER A 838 8.97 -9.21 23.01
CA SER A 838 9.74 -7.96 22.98
C SER A 838 11.17 -8.22 23.44
N LYS A 839 11.34 -9.04 24.49
CA LYS A 839 12.66 -9.52 24.91
C LYS A 839 13.36 -10.30 23.78
N LEU A 840 12.69 -11.27 23.17
CA LEU A 840 13.27 -12.04 22.06
C LEU A 840 13.71 -11.12 20.90
N TYR A 841 12.90 -10.12 20.55
CA TYR A 841 13.20 -9.19 19.47
C TYR A 841 14.47 -8.39 19.75
N ASN A 842 14.62 -7.82 20.96
CA ASN A 842 15.80 -7.02 21.30
C ASN A 842 17.04 -7.88 21.57
N ASP A 843 16.90 -9.02 22.26
CA ASP A 843 18.00 -9.97 22.48
C ASP A 843 18.60 -10.44 21.14
N LEU A 844 17.76 -10.85 20.18
CA LEU A 844 18.24 -11.25 18.84
C LEU A 844 18.89 -10.08 18.08
N ARG A 845 18.43 -8.85 18.30
CA ARG A 845 19.03 -7.65 17.66
C ARG A 845 20.46 -7.44 18.14
N GLU A 846 20.67 -7.50 19.45
CA GLU A 846 22.01 -7.40 20.06
C GLU A 846 22.88 -8.61 19.65
N GLU A 847 22.35 -9.84 19.72
CA GLU A 847 23.08 -11.07 19.39
C GLU A 847 23.55 -11.12 17.93
N ILE A 848 22.75 -10.59 17.00
CA ILE A 848 23.02 -10.67 15.55
C ILE A 848 23.79 -9.44 15.07
N SER A 849 23.34 -8.23 15.40
CA SER A 849 23.99 -7.00 14.92
C SER A 849 25.19 -6.57 15.76
N GLN A 850 25.32 -7.07 17.00
CA GLN A 850 26.34 -6.68 17.99
C GLN A 850 26.31 -5.20 18.44
N ILE A 851 25.42 -4.38 17.86
CA ILE A 851 25.13 -3.01 18.30
C ILE A 851 24.28 -3.06 19.58
N LYS A 852 24.65 -2.25 20.58
CA LYS A 852 24.00 -2.24 21.90
C LYS A 852 22.72 -1.40 21.92
N GLY A 853 21.71 -1.87 22.63
CA GLY A 853 20.58 -1.08 23.11
C GLY A 853 20.78 -0.61 24.57
N PRO A 854 19.71 -0.12 25.21
CA PRO A 854 19.67 0.25 26.62
C PRO A 854 20.04 -0.87 27.60
N GLU A 855 20.00 -2.14 27.19
CA GLU A 855 20.42 -3.26 28.05
C GLU A 855 21.90 -3.20 28.46
N ALA A 856 22.78 -2.62 27.61
CA ALA A 856 24.17 -2.34 27.99
C ALA A 856 24.30 -1.20 29.03
N GLN A 857 23.22 -0.46 29.29
CA GLN A 857 23.11 0.56 30.36
C GLN A 857 22.40 0.02 31.61
N GLY A 858 22.03 -1.28 31.64
CA GLY A 858 21.36 -1.94 32.77
C GLY A 858 19.83 -1.93 32.72
N GLU A 859 19.22 -1.44 31.63
CA GLU A 859 17.78 -1.58 31.41
C GLU A 859 17.40 -3.02 31.00
N PRO A 860 16.15 -3.48 31.22
CA PRO A 860 15.72 -4.79 30.72
C PRO A 860 15.60 -4.78 29.18
N SER A 861 15.84 -5.93 28.53
CA SER A 861 15.64 -6.12 27.07
C SER A 861 14.20 -5.91 26.56
N THR A 862 13.28 -5.42 27.39
CA THR A 862 11.89 -5.09 27.04
C THR A 862 11.69 -3.59 26.77
N TRP A 863 12.77 -2.82 26.69
CA TRP A 863 12.80 -1.37 26.44
C TRP A 863 12.13 -0.92 25.11
N GLY A 864 12.06 -1.81 24.11
CA GLY A 864 11.56 -1.51 22.77
C GLY A 864 10.64 -2.60 22.23
N ASN A 865 9.69 -2.21 21.38
CA ASN A 865 8.65 -3.08 20.83
C ASN A 865 8.67 -3.03 19.30
N GLY A 866 9.85 -3.09 18.67
CA GLY A 866 9.99 -2.93 17.22
C GLY A 866 9.14 -3.90 16.40
N GLN A 867 8.88 -5.12 16.90
CA GLN A 867 7.94 -6.07 16.27
C GLN A 867 6.50 -5.52 16.16
N ALA A 868 6.08 -4.64 17.06
CA ALA A 868 4.77 -3.98 17.05
C ALA A 868 4.68 -2.87 16.00
N THR A 869 5.84 -2.39 15.51
CA THR A 869 5.96 -1.43 14.40
C THR A 869 6.18 -2.11 13.04
N PHE A 870 6.40 -3.43 13.02
CA PHE A 870 6.90 -4.16 11.86
C PHE A 870 5.76 -4.77 11.02
N GLY A 871 5.16 -3.95 10.15
CA GLY A 871 4.00 -4.31 9.32
C GLY A 871 4.14 -5.62 8.54
N HIS A 872 5.33 -5.94 8.01
CA HIS A 872 5.61 -7.18 7.26
C HIS A 872 5.14 -8.46 7.96
N LEU A 873 5.38 -8.56 9.28
CA LEU A 873 5.07 -9.75 10.07
C LEU A 873 3.56 -10.01 10.21
N ILE A 874 2.71 -9.04 9.88
CA ILE A 874 1.25 -9.15 9.92
C ILE A 874 0.63 -9.00 8.53
N GLY A 875 1.20 -8.15 7.65
CA GLY A 875 0.71 -7.85 6.30
C GLY A 875 0.82 -8.99 5.29
N GLY A 876 1.67 -10.00 5.51
CA GLY A 876 1.77 -11.16 4.59
C GLY A 876 3.16 -11.73 4.35
N TYR A 877 4.18 -11.18 5.01
CA TYR A 877 5.53 -11.72 5.02
C TYR A 877 5.81 -12.59 6.26
N ASP A 878 4.76 -13.01 6.98
CA ASP A 878 4.86 -13.97 8.08
C ASP A 878 5.46 -15.30 7.62
N ALA A 879 6.55 -15.70 8.30
CA ALA A 879 7.48 -16.76 7.92
C ALA A 879 7.95 -16.65 6.46
N GLY A 880 8.39 -15.44 6.10
CA GLY A 880 8.68 -15.02 4.73
C GLY A 880 9.62 -13.83 4.60
N TYR A 881 10.05 -13.19 5.69
CA TYR A 881 10.96 -12.03 5.60
C TYR A 881 12.35 -12.38 5.03
N TYR A 882 12.78 -13.64 5.17
CA TYR A 882 13.99 -14.15 4.49
C TYR A 882 13.94 -14.01 2.94
N GLY A 883 12.75 -13.77 2.38
CA GLY A 883 12.53 -13.55 0.95
C GLY A 883 13.40 -12.42 0.37
N TYR A 884 13.68 -11.36 1.14
CA TYR A 884 14.53 -10.25 0.69
C TYR A 884 16.00 -10.68 0.47
N LEU A 885 16.59 -11.41 1.42
CA LEU A 885 17.98 -11.88 1.33
C LEU A 885 18.15 -13.04 0.32
N SER A 886 17.16 -13.94 0.24
CA SER A 886 17.18 -15.04 -0.74
C SER A 886 16.95 -14.55 -2.17
N SER A 887 16.06 -13.58 -2.38
CA SER A 887 15.94 -12.88 -3.67
C SER A 887 17.24 -12.16 -4.04
N GLN A 888 17.98 -11.60 -3.06
CA GLN A 888 19.24 -10.91 -3.32
C GLN A 888 20.35 -11.88 -3.75
N VAL A 889 20.36 -13.11 -3.23
CA VAL A 889 21.21 -14.18 -3.76
C VAL A 889 20.91 -14.43 -5.24
N TYR A 890 19.63 -14.61 -5.59
CA TYR A 890 19.23 -14.91 -6.97
C TYR A 890 19.51 -13.73 -7.93
N SER A 891 19.23 -12.51 -7.52
CA SER A 891 19.46 -11.30 -8.31
C SER A 891 20.96 -11.04 -8.54
N THR A 892 21.78 -11.25 -7.50
CA THR A 892 23.23 -11.11 -7.61
C THR A 892 23.82 -12.19 -8.53
N ASP A 893 23.35 -13.44 -8.43
CA ASP A 893 23.83 -14.52 -9.30
C ASP A 893 23.42 -14.30 -10.78
N MET A 894 22.20 -13.82 -11.02
CA MET A 894 21.75 -13.38 -12.36
C MET A 894 22.62 -12.24 -12.91
N PHE A 895 22.83 -11.17 -12.12
CA PHE A 895 23.62 -10.03 -12.57
C PHE A 895 25.09 -10.40 -12.80
N TYR A 896 25.74 -11.09 -11.87
CA TYR A 896 27.16 -11.42 -11.97
C TYR A 896 27.49 -12.48 -13.02
N THR A 897 26.60 -13.47 -13.22
CA THR A 897 26.81 -14.50 -14.24
C THR A 897 26.56 -13.98 -15.65
N ILE A 898 25.58 -13.09 -15.85
CA ILE A 898 25.08 -12.72 -17.18
C ILE A 898 25.41 -11.27 -17.58
N PHE A 899 25.20 -10.31 -16.69
CA PHE A 899 25.18 -8.88 -17.02
C PHE A 899 26.43 -8.08 -16.60
N LYS A 900 27.16 -8.48 -15.55
CA LYS A 900 28.27 -7.69 -14.98
C LYS A 900 29.35 -7.28 -15.99
N SER A 901 29.60 -8.10 -17.02
CA SER A 901 30.57 -7.81 -18.08
C SER A 901 30.06 -6.79 -19.11
N ASN A 902 28.76 -6.78 -19.38
CA ASN A 902 28.08 -5.82 -20.25
C ASN A 902 26.58 -5.72 -19.87
N PRO A 903 26.19 -4.79 -18.99
CA PRO A 903 24.79 -4.67 -18.57
C PRO A 903 23.84 -4.24 -19.70
N MET A 904 24.37 -3.74 -20.83
CA MET A 904 23.59 -3.34 -21.99
C MET A 904 23.69 -4.35 -23.15
N ASP A 905 24.00 -5.63 -22.85
CA ASP A 905 23.93 -6.71 -23.85
C ASP A 905 22.46 -6.97 -24.25
N PRO A 906 22.07 -6.70 -25.51
CA PRO A 906 20.67 -6.85 -25.94
C PRO A 906 20.25 -8.32 -26.02
N VAL A 907 21.17 -9.25 -26.29
CA VAL A 907 20.87 -10.69 -26.37
C VAL A 907 20.55 -11.23 -24.99
N GLN A 908 21.34 -10.84 -23.98
CA GLN A 908 21.06 -11.22 -22.59
C GLN A 908 19.83 -10.51 -22.04
N GLY A 909 19.59 -9.24 -22.39
CA GLY A 909 18.37 -8.51 -22.04
C GLY A 909 17.09 -9.21 -22.57
N ARG A 910 17.11 -9.69 -23.81
CA ARG A 910 16.02 -10.52 -24.37
C ARG A 910 15.90 -11.87 -23.69
N ARG A 911 17.01 -12.57 -23.44
CA ARG A 911 17.01 -13.84 -22.71
C ARG A 911 16.35 -13.69 -21.34
N TYR A 912 16.71 -12.64 -20.61
CA TYR A 912 16.13 -12.32 -19.30
C TYR A 912 14.62 -12.04 -19.40
N ARG A 913 14.19 -11.20 -20.34
CA ARG A 913 12.76 -10.98 -20.62
C ARG A 913 12.00 -12.29 -20.86
N HIS A 914 12.40 -13.10 -21.86
CA HIS A 914 11.61 -14.27 -22.26
C HIS A 914 11.68 -15.45 -21.28
N THR A 915 12.81 -15.60 -20.58
CA THR A 915 13.00 -16.72 -19.63
C THR A 915 12.48 -16.37 -18.24
N VAL A 916 12.70 -15.13 -17.76
CA VAL A 916 12.34 -14.72 -16.39
C VAL A 916 11.02 -13.96 -16.36
N LEU A 917 10.95 -12.79 -17.00
CA LEU A 917 9.84 -11.85 -16.80
C LEU A 917 8.53 -12.29 -17.46
N GLU A 918 8.60 -12.81 -18.69
CA GLU A 918 7.42 -13.21 -19.47
C GLU A 918 6.62 -14.34 -18.78
N LYS A 919 7.25 -15.09 -17.88
CA LYS A 919 6.62 -16.19 -17.13
C LYS A 919 5.74 -15.70 -15.99
N GLY A 920 6.11 -14.61 -15.29
CA GLY A 920 5.55 -14.30 -13.98
C GLY A 920 5.42 -15.56 -13.10
N GLY A 921 4.27 -15.74 -12.44
CA GLY A 921 3.99 -16.91 -11.60
C GLY A 921 3.60 -18.22 -12.33
N SER A 922 3.61 -18.25 -13.67
CA SER A 922 3.08 -19.38 -14.48
C SER A 922 3.98 -20.62 -14.51
N GLN A 923 5.28 -20.44 -14.24
CA GLN A 923 6.28 -21.50 -14.13
C GLN A 923 6.74 -21.64 -12.67
N ASP A 924 7.38 -22.75 -12.31
CA ASP A 924 8.15 -22.81 -11.06
C ASP A 924 9.41 -21.95 -11.17
N GLU A 925 9.62 -21.10 -10.18
CA GLU A 925 10.62 -20.04 -10.19
C GLU A 925 12.06 -20.58 -10.08
N MET A 926 12.27 -21.78 -9.50
CA MET A 926 13.57 -22.46 -9.55
C MET A 926 13.89 -22.95 -10.97
N LEU A 927 12.90 -23.51 -11.67
CA LEU A 927 13.05 -23.89 -13.09
C LEU A 927 13.33 -22.68 -13.98
N THR A 928 12.72 -21.53 -13.69
CA THR A 928 13.00 -20.25 -14.36
C THR A 928 14.46 -19.83 -14.19
N LEU A 929 15.00 -19.88 -12.96
CA LEU A 929 16.41 -19.59 -12.71
C LEU A 929 17.34 -20.61 -13.38
N GLU A 930 17.03 -21.91 -13.33
CA GLU A 930 17.84 -22.95 -13.97
C GLU A 930 17.94 -22.76 -15.49
N GLN A 931 16.83 -22.38 -16.15
CA GLN A 931 16.81 -22.08 -17.59
C GLN A 931 17.62 -20.81 -17.92
N PHE A 932 17.54 -19.77 -17.08
CA PHE A 932 18.21 -18.50 -17.30
C PHE A 932 19.71 -18.55 -17.02
N LEU A 933 20.13 -19.22 -15.93
CA LEU A 933 21.53 -19.37 -15.55
C LEU A 933 22.23 -20.54 -16.28
N GLY A 934 21.47 -21.52 -16.78
CA GLY A 934 22.00 -22.78 -17.31
C GLY A 934 22.48 -23.77 -16.23
N ARG A 935 22.19 -23.46 -14.97
CA ARG A 935 22.53 -24.23 -13.75
C ARG A 935 21.62 -23.78 -12.61
N LYS A 936 21.63 -24.51 -11.49
CA LYS A 936 21.02 -24.03 -10.24
C LYS A 936 21.67 -22.71 -9.78
N PRO A 937 20.89 -21.81 -9.14
CA PRO A 937 21.43 -20.59 -8.54
C PRO A 937 22.40 -20.91 -7.40
N SER A 938 23.30 -19.97 -7.12
CA SER A 938 24.39 -20.12 -6.15
C SER A 938 24.64 -18.85 -5.35
N SER A 939 24.91 -18.99 -4.05
CA SER A 939 25.26 -17.88 -3.16
C SER A 939 26.65 -17.28 -3.41
N GLU A 940 27.52 -17.93 -4.20
CA GLU A 940 28.92 -17.50 -4.40
C GLU A 940 29.04 -16.06 -4.92
N ALA A 941 28.17 -15.65 -5.84
CA ALA A 941 28.16 -14.29 -6.37
C ALA A 941 27.80 -13.26 -5.28
N PHE A 942 26.84 -13.60 -4.43
CA PHE A 942 26.38 -12.77 -3.30
C PHE A 942 27.40 -12.70 -2.17
N TYR A 943 28.04 -13.81 -1.83
CA TYR A 943 29.12 -13.83 -0.84
C TYR A 943 30.32 -12.99 -1.30
N LYS A 944 30.69 -13.11 -2.58
CA LYS A 944 31.74 -12.28 -3.17
C LYS A 944 31.38 -10.79 -3.20
N GLU A 945 30.11 -10.44 -3.47
CA GLU A 945 29.63 -9.06 -3.43
C GLU A 945 29.75 -8.45 -2.03
N LEU A 946 29.47 -9.24 -0.99
CA LEU A 946 29.63 -8.85 0.42
C LEU A 946 31.09 -8.93 0.93
N GLY A 947 32.08 -9.16 0.06
CA GLY A 947 33.49 -9.32 0.44
C GLY A 947 33.80 -10.57 1.28
N LEU A 948 32.89 -11.55 1.31
CA LEU A 948 33.01 -12.78 2.09
C LEU A 948 33.80 -13.84 1.30
N SER A 949 34.65 -14.60 1.99
CA SER A 949 35.28 -15.80 1.44
C SER A 949 34.24 -16.92 1.28
N SER A 950 34.34 -17.69 0.19
CA SER A 950 33.58 -18.92 -0.10
C SER A 950 33.82 -20.03 0.95
#